data_AF-A0A7Y4REE0-F1
#
_entry.id   AF-A0A7Y4REE0-F1
#
_cell.length_a   1.000
_cell.length_b   1.000
_cell.length_c   1.000
_cell.angle_alpha   90.00
_cell.angle_beta   90.00
_cell.angle_gamma   90.00
#
_symmetry.space_group_name_H-M   'P 1'
#
loop_
_entity.id
_entity.type
_entity.pdbx_description
1 polymer ?
#
loop_
_entity_poly.entity_id
_entity_poly.type
_entity_poly.pdbx_seq_one_letter_code
_entity_poly.pdbx_strand_id
1 'polypeptide(L)'
;MDTTHRRGRRAGRFGLTGILTTLSVVATIAPITAAAGDDRSGQPRPTAQVRSLPAVENAARVASDAIDYDAVRVEDGAREQQGLPPRFALPRDVRISPATHGQWDRTGNEWVWRLAIESPNAKSINLGFTRYRMTNSGTLMVYAADYGHVLRPFTAKDNAAHHELWTPPILSKSIVVEVTLPADERDKLDLELGRINVGYRGFGTGDTFSGACNVDVVCPEGDDWRNEIPSVAVISTGGGTFCTGFMVNNVRQDLTPYFMTANHCGINAGNAASLVTFWNYETSTCGGAPNGVLNEFQTGSFFRATSSTSDFTLVELDEAPNPAHMVTFSGWDATGADAASAVAIHHPNTDEKRISFEFQPTTTTTYLQNPVPGDGTHVRIEDWDVGTTEPGSSGSPLFNQDHHIIGQLHGGFASCSSQTSDWYGKFSRSWTGGGTSATQLKFWLDPDNTGTLVIDTISGAGLQVSPAGDVTHVGAVGGPFTPGSVAYTLTNPSPDDVDYSVSIGIGDAPLLLNGGAGPVTGTLTALGGSAMVTVSLNSPGSLASGLYSTPVAFDDVTNTRTTTVTHNIEVGATDFTTTPAAAFISGGPLGGPFTGTLNYTLTSTKPTPVDITVTASDPWISLNGVAGPLNLTLTGTGDSTIVTVGISAVANGLSAGLYNGSVGFDNTSGGTGDASRDVALDVGRLVYAPLDVPQPISDNTNITSTVTVNDAFCVGDVDLDVDITHTYIGDLIVELESPGGVTVRLHNRTGGTTENIITRYDDDGDGTIPDGPGQLADFDFGGSQGVWTLTVSDNAGSDTGALNNWSLRLAPNGVTCPPIAFDATVSVSETLQSLVTLDGESVQSLPLAFIIASLPGQGDLIDSMGGMISTVPYTLIGMGDTVIYDPDDGYAGPDAFQFRVNDGQDSAIADVDLDVGGPQLVYQYPMDTNPGWSTQGSWAYGPPAGLSGDPSSGATGLYVYGYNLNGDYTSGMTVQNLTSTPIDCSNISQVAVKFQRWLGVEQATYDHARFQVSNNGTVWTTVWENPTGTGLSVDESAWSLQSYNIGALADHQPSVQLRWTMGTTDGSVVFHGWNIDDVEIWGAPDEVDCDNNGLADLAEIAAGDHDDCQPNAVPDECDIVAGAPDNNDNGVPDACESFCTIPVECDDDDVCTRDECLSSACVNSPALYSDVNHDGAVDIFDILCVLDGFAGEFSICALADLDLAPCPAGDEAVDIFDILGCLDAFAGDPGCCGP
;
A
#
# COMPACT_ATOMS: atom_id res chain seq x y z
N MET A 1 -25.31 15.24 -52.61
CA MET A 1 -26.14 15.65 -53.77
C MET A 1 -26.68 17.06 -53.52
N ASP A 2 -27.21 17.73 -54.55
CA ASP A 2 -27.88 19.05 -54.51
C ASP A 2 -28.95 19.20 -53.41
N THR A 3 -29.40 20.39 -52.97
CA THR A 3 -29.27 21.82 -53.41
C THR A 3 -29.08 22.72 -52.16
N THR A 4 -28.30 23.81 -52.12
CA THR A 4 -28.55 25.22 -52.58
C THR A 4 -29.91 25.85 -52.16
N HIS A 5 -30.07 27.15 -51.82
CA HIS A 5 -29.28 28.37 -52.16
C HIS A 5 -29.60 29.66 -51.31
N ARG A 6 -28.55 30.44 -50.94
CA ARG A 6 -28.41 31.94 -50.91
C ARG A 6 -29.37 32.94 -50.19
N ARG A 7 -28.74 33.81 -49.36
CA ARG A 7 -28.93 35.30 -49.14
C ARG A 7 -30.24 35.81 -48.49
N GLY A 8 -30.26 36.88 -47.64
CA GLY A 8 -29.19 37.64 -46.97
C GLY A 8 -29.55 39.11 -46.60
N ARG A 9 -28.74 39.74 -45.71
CA ARG A 9 -28.63 41.20 -45.32
C ARG A 9 -29.63 41.86 -44.32
N ARG A 10 -29.02 42.36 -43.22
CA ARG A 10 -29.13 43.71 -42.57
C ARG A 10 -30.37 44.15 -41.72
N ALA A 11 -30.14 44.14 -40.40
CA ALA A 11 -29.98 45.32 -39.50
C ALA A 11 -31.16 46.24 -39.07
N GLY A 12 -31.14 46.63 -37.77
CA GLY A 12 -31.95 47.70 -37.14
C GLY A 12 -33.04 47.16 -36.17
N ARG A 13 -33.22 47.49 -34.86
CA ARG A 13 -32.63 48.35 -33.78
C ARG A 13 -33.72 49.29 -33.18
N PHE A 14 -33.96 49.20 -31.86
CA PHE A 14 -34.99 49.92 -31.03
C PHE A 14 -36.47 49.50 -31.27
N GLY A 15 -37.42 49.61 -30.31
CA GLY A 15 -37.33 49.93 -28.86
C GLY A 15 -38.70 50.24 -28.20
N LEU A 16 -38.71 50.47 -26.86
CA LEU A 16 -39.76 51.04 -25.97
C LEU A 16 -41.01 50.23 -25.50
N THR A 17 -40.96 49.79 -24.23
CA THR A 17 -41.87 50.07 -23.07
C THR A 17 -43.37 50.44 -23.18
N GLY A 18 -44.20 49.83 -22.30
CA GLY A 18 -45.53 50.29 -21.82
C GLY A 18 -46.44 49.12 -21.38
N ILE A 19 -46.55 48.69 -20.11
CA ILE A 19 -47.35 49.23 -18.97
C ILE A 19 -48.80 49.57 -19.38
N LEU A 20 -49.92 49.12 -18.77
CA LEU A 20 -50.23 48.42 -17.50
C LEU A 20 -50.74 46.96 -17.77
N THR A 21 -51.44 46.15 -16.93
CA THR A 21 -52.20 46.32 -15.66
C THR A 21 -52.33 45.00 -14.84
N THR A 22 -53.01 45.08 -13.69
CA THR A 22 -53.28 44.10 -12.62
C THR A 22 -54.26 42.94 -12.93
N LEU A 23 -54.02 41.72 -12.40
CA LEU A 23 -54.68 41.19 -11.18
C LEU A 23 -53.97 39.90 -10.68
N SER A 24 -54.16 39.52 -9.40
CA SER A 24 -53.32 38.54 -8.70
C SER A 24 -53.94 37.14 -8.52
N VAL A 25 -53.14 36.08 -8.75
CA VAL A 25 -53.22 34.77 -8.05
C VAL A 25 -51.77 34.30 -7.81
N VAL A 26 -51.50 33.69 -6.66
CA VAL A 26 -50.16 33.16 -6.31
C VAL A 26 -50.13 31.65 -6.52
N ALA A 27 -49.22 31.19 -7.38
CA ALA A 27 -48.72 29.82 -7.43
C ALA A 27 -47.31 29.83 -8.04
N THR A 28 -46.31 29.37 -7.28
CA THR A 28 -44.90 29.43 -7.70
C THR A 28 -44.52 28.27 -8.60
N ILE A 29 -44.42 28.52 -9.91
CA ILE A 29 -43.70 27.66 -10.85
C ILE A 29 -42.70 28.56 -11.58
N ALA A 30 -41.44 28.53 -11.14
CA ALA A 30 -40.36 29.21 -11.85
C ALA A 30 -39.96 28.37 -13.07
N PRO A 31 -40.01 28.91 -14.31
CA PRO A 31 -39.51 28.19 -15.47
C PRO A 31 -37.98 28.13 -15.40
N ILE A 32 -37.40 26.96 -15.72
CA ILE A 32 -35.95 26.80 -15.85
C ILE A 32 -35.49 27.62 -17.06
N THR A 33 -35.03 28.85 -16.82
CA THR A 33 -34.27 29.61 -17.81
C THR A 33 -32.86 29.05 -17.87
N ALA A 34 -32.61 28.16 -18.83
CA ALA A 34 -31.26 27.72 -19.15
C ALA A 34 -30.43 28.94 -19.58
N ALA A 35 -29.61 29.44 -18.66
CA ALA A 35 -28.68 30.52 -18.95
C ALA A 35 -27.55 29.96 -19.83
N ALA A 36 -27.63 30.24 -21.13
CA ALA A 36 -26.52 29.99 -22.05
C ALA A 36 -25.36 30.93 -21.67
N GLY A 37 -24.45 30.43 -20.83
CA GLY A 37 -23.26 31.15 -20.38
C GLY A 37 -22.34 31.51 -21.56
N ASP A 38 -21.80 32.72 -21.52
CA ASP A 38 -21.04 33.35 -22.61
C ASP A 38 -19.69 32.64 -22.80
N ASP A 39 -19.58 31.82 -23.85
CA ASP A 39 -18.38 31.03 -24.15
C ASP A 39 -17.29 31.90 -24.81
N ARG A 40 -16.45 32.52 -23.98
CA ARG A 40 -15.40 33.47 -24.43
C ARG A 40 -14.04 33.38 -23.73
N SER A 41 -13.88 32.55 -22.71
CA SER A 41 -12.63 32.48 -21.94
C SER A 41 -11.58 31.53 -22.52
N GLY A 42 -11.98 30.52 -23.30
CA GLY A 42 -11.09 29.47 -23.82
C GLY A 42 -10.47 28.56 -22.74
N GLN A 43 -10.78 28.80 -21.47
CA GLN A 43 -10.31 28.02 -20.32
C GLN A 43 -10.88 26.60 -20.37
N PRO A 44 -10.10 25.56 -19.98
CA PRO A 44 -10.61 24.21 -19.84
C PRO A 44 -11.72 24.17 -18.77
N ARG A 45 -12.74 23.34 -18.97
CA ARG A 45 -13.90 23.26 -18.07
C ARG A 45 -13.91 21.91 -17.34
N PRO A 46 -13.85 21.88 -16.00
CA PRO A 46 -13.92 20.63 -15.24
C PRO A 46 -15.19 19.83 -15.52
N THR A 47 -15.07 18.51 -15.38
CA THR A 47 -16.13 17.52 -15.61
C THR A 47 -17.33 17.79 -14.72
N ALA A 48 -17.11 18.13 -13.44
CA ALA A 48 -18.14 18.54 -12.50
C ALA A 48 -18.92 19.77 -12.98
N GLN A 49 -18.27 20.74 -13.62
CA GLN A 49 -18.93 21.92 -14.19
C GLN A 49 -19.75 21.55 -15.44
N VAL A 50 -19.20 20.72 -16.33
CA VAL A 50 -19.86 20.30 -17.59
C VAL A 50 -21.04 19.36 -17.33
N ARG A 51 -20.94 18.48 -16.33
CA ARG A 51 -21.98 17.51 -15.94
C ARG A 51 -22.94 18.03 -14.86
N SER A 52 -22.68 19.21 -14.27
CA SER A 52 -23.43 19.79 -13.14
C SER A 52 -23.49 18.86 -11.91
N LEU A 53 -22.33 18.30 -11.51
CA LEU A 53 -22.24 17.45 -10.31
C LEU A 53 -22.41 18.27 -9.02
N PRO A 54 -22.89 17.66 -7.90
CA PRO A 54 -23.00 18.33 -6.61
C PRO A 54 -21.66 18.89 -6.11
N ALA A 55 -21.66 19.99 -5.37
CA ALA A 55 -20.43 20.56 -4.80
C ALA A 55 -19.81 19.61 -3.76
N VAL A 56 -18.54 19.24 -3.96
CA VAL A 56 -17.81 18.26 -3.12
C VAL A 56 -17.36 18.83 -1.77
N GLU A 57 -17.34 20.17 -1.63
CA GLU A 57 -16.88 20.91 -0.44
C GLU A 57 -17.56 20.50 0.89
N ASN A 58 -18.75 19.90 0.83
CA ASN A 58 -19.49 19.43 2.01
C ASN A 58 -19.39 17.92 2.26
N ALA A 59 -18.78 17.15 1.34
CA ALA A 59 -18.82 15.67 1.35
C ALA A 59 -17.43 15.03 1.37
N ALA A 60 -16.43 15.65 0.74
CA ALA A 60 -15.04 15.24 0.86
C ALA A 60 -14.11 16.48 0.77
N ARG A 61 -13.74 17.00 1.93
CA ARG A 61 -12.96 18.23 2.10
C ARG A 61 -11.83 18.01 3.10
N VAL A 62 -10.60 18.27 2.66
CA VAL A 62 -9.42 18.42 3.54
C VAL A 62 -9.29 19.88 3.92
N ALA A 63 -9.03 20.14 5.21
CA ALA A 63 -8.95 21.48 5.76
C ALA A 63 -7.59 21.72 6.43
N SER A 64 -7.04 22.91 6.25
CA SER A 64 -5.77 23.37 6.82
C SER A 64 -6.02 24.55 7.75
N ASP A 65 -5.33 24.60 8.90
CA ASP A 65 -5.36 25.77 9.79
C ASP A 65 -4.88 27.05 9.11
N ALA A 66 -5.47 28.18 9.51
CA ALA A 66 -5.10 29.52 9.08
C ALA A 66 -3.65 29.85 9.41
N ILE A 67 -2.96 30.54 8.51
CA ILE A 67 -1.53 30.86 8.67
C ILE A 67 -1.34 32.05 9.61
N ASP A 68 -0.43 31.92 10.59
CA ASP A 68 0.08 33.05 11.37
C ASP A 68 1.17 33.79 10.57
N TYR A 69 0.78 34.90 9.93
CA TYR A 69 1.69 35.75 9.16
C TYR A 69 2.72 36.51 9.99
N ASP A 70 2.55 36.64 11.31
CA ASP A 70 3.56 37.25 12.17
C ASP A 70 4.63 36.24 12.59
N ALA A 71 4.23 35.01 12.96
CA ALA A 71 5.16 33.93 13.24
C ALA A 71 6.01 33.55 12.00
N VAL A 72 5.36 33.34 10.85
CA VAL A 72 6.04 32.99 9.58
C VAL A 72 7.03 34.07 9.14
N ARG A 73 6.72 35.35 9.40
CA ARG A 73 7.60 36.48 9.07
C ARG A 73 8.83 36.56 9.98
N VAL A 74 8.74 36.09 11.22
CA VAL A 74 9.91 35.93 12.11
C VAL A 74 10.78 34.75 11.66
N GLU A 75 10.17 33.64 11.22
CA GLU A 75 10.89 32.49 10.67
C GLU A 75 11.64 32.85 9.37
N ASP A 76 10.96 33.49 8.41
CA ASP A 76 11.57 33.93 7.14
C ASP A 76 12.79 34.84 7.38
N GLY A 77 12.68 35.79 8.32
CA GLY A 77 13.80 36.68 8.67
C GLY A 77 14.96 35.96 9.37
N ALA A 78 14.76 34.78 9.96
CA ALA A 78 15.82 33.94 10.49
C ALA A 78 16.45 33.04 9.41
N ARG A 79 15.64 32.56 8.46
CA ARG A 79 16.10 31.81 7.26
C ARG A 79 16.98 32.66 6.35
N GLU A 80 16.59 33.91 6.11
CA GLU A 80 17.34 34.88 5.31
C GLU A 80 18.75 35.13 5.88
N GLN A 81 18.87 35.25 7.22
CA GLN A 81 20.17 35.36 7.91
C GLN A 81 21.06 34.11 7.79
N GLN A 82 20.51 32.97 7.36
CA GLN A 82 21.24 31.72 7.11
C GLN A 82 21.55 31.51 5.61
N GLY A 83 21.17 32.44 4.73
CA GLY A 83 21.32 32.29 3.27
C GLY A 83 20.37 31.27 2.65
N LEU A 84 19.29 30.87 3.36
CA LEU A 84 18.32 29.91 2.84
C LEU A 84 17.35 30.59 1.87
N PRO A 85 16.81 29.85 0.87
CA PRO A 85 15.88 30.42 -0.10
C PRO A 85 14.63 31.03 0.54
N PRO A 86 14.15 32.15 -0.03
CA PRO A 86 12.88 32.73 0.38
C PRO A 86 11.72 31.79 -0.01
N ARG A 87 10.63 31.87 0.75
CA ARG A 87 9.44 31.03 0.54
C ARG A 87 8.20 31.88 0.27
N PHE A 88 7.30 31.32 -0.53
CA PHE A 88 5.98 31.89 -0.78
C PHE A 88 4.85 31.08 -0.14
N ALA A 89 5.08 29.79 0.10
CA ALA A 89 4.14 28.87 0.71
C ALA A 89 4.80 28.03 1.82
N LEU A 90 3.96 27.49 2.72
CA LEU A 90 4.34 26.50 3.72
C LEU A 90 3.95 25.10 3.21
N PRO A 91 4.91 24.22 2.90
CA PRO A 91 4.61 22.82 2.63
C PRO A 91 4.07 22.10 3.87
N ARG A 92 3.04 21.28 3.70
CA ARG A 92 2.56 20.32 4.71
C ARG A 92 2.49 18.93 4.09
N ASP A 93 3.15 17.96 4.73
CA ASP A 93 3.06 16.55 4.38
C ASP A 93 1.65 15.99 4.61
N VAL A 94 1.19 15.14 3.70
CA VAL A 94 -0.09 14.44 3.73
C VAL A 94 0.07 13.06 3.08
N ARG A 95 -0.89 12.16 3.31
CA ARG A 95 -1.01 10.90 2.55
C ARG A 95 -2.44 10.75 2.06
N ILE A 96 -2.73 11.37 0.91
CA ILE A 96 -4.08 11.49 0.35
C ILE A 96 -4.14 10.72 -0.97
N SER A 97 -5.01 9.71 -1.06
CA SER A 97 -5.22 8.92 -2.28
C SER A 97 -6.70 8.76 -2.61
N PRO A 98 -7.08 8.44 -3.86
CA PRO A 98 -8.47 8.19 -4.23
C PRO A 98 -9.12 6.95 -3.57
N ALA A 99 -8.37 6.17 -2.79
CA ALA A 99 -8.87 5.08 -1.96
C ALA A 99 -9.16 5.49 -0.50
N THR A 100 -8.49 6.55 -0.01
CA THR A 100 -8.59 7.02 1.39
C THR A 100 -9.42 8.30 1.54
N HIS A 101 -9.47 9.13 0.49
CA HIS A 101 -10.04 10.47 0.52
C HIS A 101 -10.82 10.77 -0.77
N GLY A 102 -11.62 11.84 -0.74
CA GLY A 102 -12.40 12.30 -1.90
C GLY A 102 -13.70 11.53 -2.12
N GLN A 103 -14.49 11.99 -3.10
CA GLN A 103 -15.76 11.40 -3.51
C GLN A 103 -15.65 10.86 -4.93
N TRP A 104 -16.09 9.63 -5.16
CA TRP A 104 -16.25 9.05 -6.51
C TRP A 104 -17.69 9.17 -6.99
N ASP A 105 -17.92 9.95 -8.04
CA ASP A 105 -19.19 10.03 -8.76
C ASP A 105 -19.13 9.23 -10.07
N ARG A 106 -20.19 8.47 -10.40
CA ARG A 106 -20.27 7.73 -11.67
C ARG A 106 -21.07 8.50 -12.71
N THR A 107 -20.43 8.91 -13.81
CA THR A 107 -21.08 9.61 -14.93
C THR A 107 -21.18 8.70 -16.15
N GLY A 108 -22.07 7.70 -16.06
CA GLY A 108 -22.28 6.70 -17.11
C GLY A 108 -21.18 5.64 -17.13
N ASN A 109 -20.31 5.68 -18.14
CA ASN A 109 -19.15 4.79 -18.27
C ASN A 109 -17.83 5.43 -17.82
N GLU A 110 -17.89 6.65 -17.28
CA GLU A 110 -16.77 7.39 -16.70
C GLU A 110 -16.94 7.41 -15.18
N TRP A 111 -15.83 7.34 -14.45
CA TRP A 111 -15.76 7.70 -13.03
C TRP A 111 -15.12 9.09 -12.90
N VAL A 112 -15.63 9.89 -11.97
CA VAL A 112 -15.11 11.21 -11.62
C VAL A 112 -14.80 11.23 -10.11
N TRP A 113 -13.53 11.19 -9.74
CA TRP A 113 -13.08 11.40 -8.36
C TRP A 113 -12.89 12.88 -8.08
N ARG A 114 -13.29 13.37 -6.91
CA ARG A 114 -13.22 14.79 -6.55
C ARG A 114 -12.85 14.98 -5.07
N LEU A 115 -11.98 15.96 -4.80
CA LEU A 115 -11.55 16.33 -3.45
C LEU A 115 -11.47 17.85 -3.32
N ALA A 116 -12.13 18.44 -2.32
CA ALA A 116 -11.92 19.84 -1.96
C ALA A 116 -10.75 20.00 -0.98
N ILE A 117 -9.95 21.05 -1.14
CA ILE A 117 -8.87 21.45 -0.24
C ILE A 117 -9.07 22.93 0.10
N GLU A 118 -9.26 23.25 1.38
CA GLU A 118 -9.39 24.64 1.85
C GLU A 118 -8.39 24.96 2.96
N SER A 119 -7.76 26.14 2.88
CA SER A 119 -7.05 26.75 4.00
C SER A 119 -7.55 28.18 4.20
N PRO A 120 -8.15 28.53 5.36
CA PRO A 120 -8.52 29.91 5.65
C PRO A 120 -7.31 30.83 5.57
N ASN A 121 -7.56 32.11 5.26
CA ASN A 121 -6.60 33.22 5.05
C ASN A 121 -5.51 33.06 3.97
N ALA A 122 -5.28 31.86 3.43
CA ALA A 122 -4.27 31.59 2.40
C ALA A 122 -4.45 32.43 1.12
N LYS A 123 -3.32 32.79 0.50
CA LYS A 123 -3.28 33.54 -0.78
C LYS A 123 -3.36 32.64 -2.01
N SER A 124 -2.77 31.45 -1.91
CA SER A 124 -2.76 30.45 -2.97
C SER A 124 -2.58 29.05 -2.37
N ILE A 125 -2.86 28.02 -3.16
CA ILE A 125 -2.56 26.63 -2.83
C ILE A 125 -1.88 25.99 -4.05
N ASN A 126 -0.79 25.26 -3.83
CA ASN A 126 -0.23 24.32 -4.80
C ASN A 126 -0.04 22.93 -4.19
N LEU A 127 0.13 21.92 -5.04
CA LEU A 127 0.11 20.52 -4.67
C LEU A 127 1.37 19.81 -5.17
N GLY A 128 1.91 18.88 -4.36
CA GLY A 128 2.93 17.92 -4.76
C GLY A 128 2.40 16.51 -4.66
N PHE A 129 2.25 15.83 -5.80
CA PHE A 129 1.89 14.42 -5.86
C PHE A 129 3.17 13.57 -5.79
N THR A 130 3.29 12.78 -4.72
CA THR A 130 4.40 11.83 -4.50
C THR A 130 4.26 10.56 -5.32
N ARG A 131 3.04 10.27 -5.79
CA ARG A 131 2.79 9.29 -6.86
C ARG A 131 1.83 9.89 -7.88
N TYR A 132 2.25 9.91 -9.14
CA TYR A 132 1.45 10.29 -10.28
C TYR A 132 1.71 9.35 -11.46
N ARG A 133 0.69 8.54 -11.79
CA ARG A 133 0.65 7.75 -13.03
C ARG A 133 -0.78 7.74 -13.56
N MET A 134 -1.07 8.70 -14.43
CA MET A 134 -2.36 8.81 -15.10
C MET A 134 -2.51 7.75 -16.19
N THR A 135 -3.73 7.25 -16.36
CA THR A 135 -4.06 6.23 -17.36
C THR A 135 -4.19 6.85 -18.76
N ASN A 136 -4.05 6.04 -19.82
CA ASN A 136 -4.02 6.52 -21.21
C ASN A 136 -5.22 7.40 -21.62
N SER A 137 -6.40 7.14 -21.03
CA SER A 137 -7.63 7.90 -21.26
C SER A 137 -8.01 8.80 -20.08
N GLY A 138 -7.22 8.81 -19.01
CA GLY A 138 -7.48 9.55 -17.78
C GLY A 138 -7.03 11.01 -17.84
N THR A 139 -7.58 11.83 -16.95
CA THR A 139 -7.23 13.26 -16.83
C THR A 139 -7.38 13.73 -15.40
N LEU A 140 -6.38 14.44 -14.89
CA LEU A 140 -6.38 15.21 -13.64
C LEU A 140 -6.59 16.70 -13.95
N MET A 141 -7.50 17.33 -13.22
CA MET A 141 -7.80 18.77 -13.24
C MET A 141 -7.62 19.34 -11.83
N VAL A 142 -7.05 20.53 -11.73
CA VAL A 142 -6.97 21.28 -10.45
C VAL A 142 -7.42 22.72 -10.67
N TYR A 143 -8.35 23.19 -9.84
CA TYR A 143 -9.03 24.48 -10.05
C TYR A 143 -9.51 25.12 -8.75
N ALA A 144 -9.62 26.46 -8.72
CA ALA A 144 -10.29 27.18 -7.64
C ALA A 144 -11.78 26.78 -7.58
N ALA A 145 -12.34 26.60 -6.38
CA ALA A 145 -13.70 26.06 -6.22
C ALA A 145 -14.82 26.93 -6.84
N ASP A 146 -14.57 28.23 -7.05
CA ASP A 146 -15.44 29.17 -7.75
C ASP A 146 -15.24 29.20 -9.28
N TYR A 147 -14.32 28.38 -9.79
CA TYR A 147 -13.81 28.34 -11.17
C TYR A 147 -13.10 29.63 -11.64
N GLY A 148 -12.66 30.50 -10.72
CA GLY A 148 -11.97 31.75 -11.03
C GLY A 148 -10.56 31.58 -11.59
N HIS A 149 -9.92 30.44 -11.33
CA HIS A 149 -8.60 30.05 -11.83
C HIS A 149 -8.61 28.53 -12.07
N VAL A 150 -8.34 28.09 -13.30
CA VAL A 150 -8.28 26.66 -13.69
C VAL A 150 -6.93 26.38 -14.34
N LEU A 151 -6.22 25.34 -13.91
CA LEU A 151 -4.97 24.92 -14.56
C LEU A 151 -5.24 24.15 -15.86
N ARG A 152 -4.21 23.92 -16.67
CA ARG A 152 -4.31 22.97 -17.79
C ARG A 152 -4.63 21.55 -17.25
N PRO A 153 -5.25 20.68 -18.04
CA PRO A 153 -5.33 19.26 -17.70
C PRO A 153 -3.94 18.64 -17.60
N PHE A 154 -3.79 17.70 -16.67
CA PHE A 154 -2.66 16.77 -16.59
C PHE A 154 -3.15 15.38 -17.01
N THR A 155 -2.34 14.63 -17.75
CA THR A 155 -2.71 13.45 -18.54
C THR A 155 -1.62 12.39 -18.49
N ALA A 156 -1.78 11.26 -19.18
CA ALA A 156 -0.70 10.27 -19.33
C ALA A 156 0.58 10.80 -20.03
N LYS A 157 0.56 12.01 -20.61
CA LYS A 157 1.78 12.69 -21.09
C LYS A 157 2.65 13.25 -19.97
N ASP A 158 2.03 13.57 -18.84
CA ASP A 158 2.65 14.14 -17.65
C ASP A 158 3.21 13.03 -16.72
N ASN A 159 3.25 11.79 -17.19
CA ASN A 159 3.80 10.64 -16.47
C ASN A 159 5.34 10.63 -16.55
N ALA A 160 5.99 11.36 -15.66
CA ALA A 160 7.44 11.38 -15.53
C ALA A 160 8.02 10.05 -15.00
N ALA A 161 9.26 9.73 -15.38
CA ALA A 161 9.95 8.52 -14.90
C ALA A 161 10.29 8.55 -13.39
N HIS A 162 10.22 9.71 -12.75
CA HIS A 162 10.35 9.86 -11.30
C HIS A 162 9.00 9.79 -10.55
N HIS A 163 7.88 9.55 -11.25
CA HIS A 163 6.55 9.32 -10.68
C HIS A 163 5.97 10.44 -9.79
N GLU A 164 6.45 11.69 -9.88
CA GLU A 164 5.90 12.84 -9.14
C GLU A 164 5.23 13.84 -10.09
N LEU A 165 4.35 14.69 -9.56
CA LEU A 165 3.79 15.84 -10.29
C LEU A 165 3.60 17.04 -9.36
N TRP A 166 4.05 18.23 -9.75
CA TRP A 166 3.95 19.44 -8.92
C TRP A 166 3.19 20.54 -9.65
N THR A 167 2.23 21.18 -8.96
CA THR A 167 1.34 22.16 -9.61
C THR A 167 1.84 23.59 -9.43
N PRO A 168 1.49 24.50 -10.37
CA PRO A 168 1.41 25.92 -10.12
C PRO A 168 0.59 26.30 -8.87
N PRO A 169 0.81 27.50 -8.30
CA PRO A 169 -0.07 28.11 -7.30
C PRO A 169 -1.39 28.54 -7.91
N ILE A 170 -2.48 27.89 -7.51
CA ILE A 170 -3.83 28.38 -7.78
C ILE A 170 -4.12 29.51 -6.79
N LEU A 171 -4.48 30.69 -7.30
CA LEU A 171 -4.70 31.91 -6.54
C LEU A 171 -6.07 31.91 -5.83
N SER A 172 -6.28 30.92 -4.96
CA SER A 172 -7.49 30.73 -4.16
C SER A 172 -7.15 30.09 -2.81
N LYS A 173 -8.00 30.35 -1.82
CA LYS A 173 -8.02 29.68 -0.51
C LYS A 173 -8.79 28.36 -0.48
N SER A 174 -9.60 28.08 -1.51
CA SER A 174 -10.37 26.83 -1.71
C SER A 174 -10.15 26.35 -3.14
N ILE A 175 -9.66 25.12 -3.29
CA ILE A 175 -9.43 24.46 -4.58
C ILE A 175 -10.10 23.08 -4.61
N VAL A 176 -10.32 22.56 -5.81
CA VAL A 176 -10.80 21.21 -6.05
C VAL A 176 -9.81 20.48 -6.96
N VAL A 177 -9.50 19.25 -6.56
CA VAL A 177 -8.82 18.25 -7.37
C VAL A 177 -9.89 17.35 -7.99
N GLU A 178 -9.86 17.12 -9.30
CA GLU A 178 -10.77 16.23 -10.02
C GLU A 178 -9.98 15.26 -10.91
N VAL A 179 -10.31 13.97 -10.87
CA VAL A 179 -9.80 12.97 -11.83
C VAL A 179 -10.97 12.34 -12.56
N THR A 180 -10.93 12.32 -13.89
CA THR A 180 -11.91 11.67 -14.75
C THR A 180 -11.24 10.57 -15.57
N LEU A 181 -11.81 9.35 -15.57
CA LEU A 181 -11.29 8.20 -16.32
C LEU A 181 -12.40 7.19 -16.71
N PRO A 182 -12.16 6.31 -17.71
CA PRO A 182 -13.07 5.20 -18.04
C PRO A 182 -13.24 4.19 -16.90
N ALA A 183 -14.40 3.55 -16.82
CA ALA A 183 -14.73 2.59 -15.76
C ALA A 183 -13.73 1.42 -15.63
N ASP A 184 -13.13 0.97 -16.73
CA ASP A 184 -12.15 -0.11 -16.81
C ASP A 184 -10.69 0.36 -16.65
N GLU A 185 -10.44 1.67 -16.49
CA GLU A 185 -9.12 2.22 -16.19
C GLU A 185 -8.94 2.57 -14.70
N ARG A 186 -10.00 2.53 -13.87
CA ARG A 186 -9.96 2.99 -12.47
C ARG A 186 -8.86 2.31 -11.64
N ASP A 187 -8.76 1.00 -11.72
CA ASP A 187 -7.81 0.21 -10.91
C ASP A 187 -6.38 0.22 -11.48
N LYS A 188 -6.14 1.06 -12.51
CA LYS A 188 -4.83 1.34 -13.13
C LYS A 188 -4.32 2.74 -12.79
N LEU A 189 -5.08 3.54 -12.04
CA LEU A 189 -4.68 4.86 -11.55
C LEU A 189 -3.82 4.70 -10.29
N ASP A 190 -2.56 5.11 -10.38
CA ASP A 190 -1.72 5.33 -9.20
C ASP A 190 -1.60 6.84 -8.96
N LEU A 191 -2.13 7.29 -7.82
CA LEU A 191 -2.21 8.70 -7.46
C LEU A 191 -2.17 8.88 -5.94
N GLU A 192 -1.14 9.59 -5.49
CA GLU A 192 -0.98 10.01 -4.10
C GLU A 192 -0.58 11.49 -4.07
N LEU A 193 -1.41 12.29 -3.42
CA LEU A 193 -1.09 13.66 -3.02
C LEU A 193 -0.28 13.57 -1.71
N GLY A 194 1.00 13.95 -1.79
CA GLY A 194 1.96 13.88 -0.69
C GLY A 194 2.23 15.23 -0.01
N ARG A 195 2.02 16.35 -0.71
CA ARG A 195 2.12 17.70 -0.13
C ARG A 195 0.98 18.63 -0.51
N ILE A 196 0.45 19.35 0.48
CA ILE A 196 -0.40 20.53 0.31
C ILE A 196 0.42 21.75 0.73
N ASN A 197 0.66 22.67 -0.19
CA ASN A 197 1.56 23.80 0.01
C ASN A 197 0.75 25.10 0.07
N VAL A 198 0.71 25.74 1.23
CA VAL A 198 -0.23 26.82 1.54
C VAL A 198 0.45 28.19 1.43
N GLY A 199 0.04 28.99 0.45
CA GLY A 199 0.63 30.30 0.12
C GLY A 199 0.31 31.40 1.12
N TYR A 200 1.35 32.10 1.58
CA TYR A 200 1.28 33.26 2.48
C TYR A 200 1.85 34.54 1.86
N ARG A 201 2.92 34.44 1.05
CA ARG A 201 3.44 35.54 0.24
C ARG A 201 2.61 35.66 -1.04
N GLY A 202 2.62 36.84 -1.67
CA GLY A 202 2.11 36.94 -3.04
C GLY A 202 3.08 36.23 -3.99
N PHE A 203 2.53 35.45 -4.93
CA PHE A 203 3.24 34.94 -6.11
C PHE A 203 2.19 34.92 -7.21
N GLY A 204 2.28 35.86 -8.16
CA GLY A 204 1.16 36.20 -9.05
C GLY A 204 -0.01 36.94 -8.37
N THR A 205 0.06 37.28 -7.08
CA THR A 205 -0.84 38.27 -6.44
C THR A 205 -0.08 39.56 -6.20
N GLY A 206 -0.60 40.68 -6.74
CA GLY A 206 0.02 42.01 -6.68
C GLY A 206 -0.07 42.68 -5.30
N ASP A 207 0.34 41.96 -4.25
CA ASP A 207 0.49 42.45 -2.87
C ASP A 207 1.96 42.67 -2.49
N THR A 208 2.87 42.01 -3.20
CA THR A 208 4.33 42.03 -2.99
C THR A 208 4.99 42.36 -4.31
N PHE A 209 5.52 43.57 -4.43
CA PHE A 209 6.25 44.04 -5.60
C PHE A 209 7.76 44.07 -5.34
N SER A 210 8.55 44.07 -6.40
CA SER A 210 9.98 44.41 -6.32
C SER A 210 10.19 45.91 -6.10
N GLY A 211 11.39 46.31 -5.71
CA GLY A 211 11.75 47.70 -5.51
C GLY A 211 11.64 48.54 -6.79
N ALA A 212 11.09 49.75 -6.69
CA ALA A 212 10.76 50.62 -7.84
C ALA A 212 11.97 51.22 -8.60
N CYS A 213 13.18 50.70 -8.41
CA CYS A 213 14.35 50.97 -9.25
C CYS A 213 14.61 49.86 -10.29
N ASN A 214 13.99 48.69 -10.13
CA ASN A 214 14.09 47.60 -11.09
C ASN A 214 13.40 47.97 -12.41
N VAL A 215 14.03 47.65 -13.55
CA VAL A 215 13.51 47.97 -14.89
C VAL A 215 12.76 46.76 -15.44
N ASP A 216 11.53 46.93 -15.93
CA ASP A 216 10.80 45.85 -16.62
C ASP A 216 11.56 45.42 -17.89
N VAL A 217 11.63 44.11 -18.18
CA VAL A 217 12.28 43.64 -19.42
C VAL A 217 11.69 44.25 -20.69
N VAL A 218 10.39 44.57 -20.70
CA VAL A 218 9.67 45.20 -21.82
C VAL A 218 10.03 46.69 -22.04
N CYS A 219 10.84 47.29 -21.18
CA CYS A 219 11.37 48.64 -21.39
C CYS A 219 12.40 48.70 -22.54
N PRO A 220 12.66 49.89 -23.13
CA PRO A 220 13.62 50.06 -24.23
C PRO A 220 15.05 49.62 -23.86
N GLU A 221 15.42 49.66 -22.59
CA GLU A 221 16.66 49.12 -22.04
C GLU A 221 16.86 47.64 -22.42
N GLY A 222 15.78 46.86 -22.55
CA GLY A 222 15.82 45.46 -22.98
C GLY A 222 15.79 45.24 -24.50
N ASP A 223 15.77 46.28 -25.35
CA ASP A 223 15.58 46.12 -26.80
C ASP A 223 16.71 45.35 -27.50
N ASP A 224 17.95 45.43 -26.99
CA ASP A 224 19.06 44.63 -27.49
C ASP A 224 19.07 43.19 -26.93
N TRP A 225 18.35 42.93 -25.83
CA TRP A 225 18.39 41.68 -25.04
C TRP A 225 17.22 40.72 -25.33
N ARG A 226 16.49 40.95 -26.42
CA ARG A 226 15.26 40.22 -26.79
C ARG A 226 15.47 38.71 -27.06
N ASN A 227 16.72 38.29 -27.29
CA ASN A 227 17.08 36.88 -27.46
C ASN A 227 17.32 36.16 -26.11
N GLU A 228 17.82 36.87 -25.09
CA GLU A 228 18.14 36.31 -23.78
C GLU A 228 16.94 36.33 -22.83
N ILE A 229 16.07 37.35 -22.93
CA ILE A 229 14.90 37.52 -22.06
C ILE A 229 13.98 36.28 -21.99
N PRO A 230 13.68 35.54 -23.08
CA PRO A 230 12.84 34.35 -23.03
C PRO A 230 13.47 33.12 -22.34
N SER A 231 14.79 33.09 -22.14
CA SER A 231 15.47 31.94 -21.50
C SER A 231 15.27 31.89 -19.99
N VAL A 232 14.85 32.99 -19.38
CA VAL A 232 14.75 33.18 -17.93
C VAL A 232 13.34 32.95 -17.41
N ALA A 233 13.22 32.22 -16.30
CA ALA A 233 11.99 31.94 -15.57
C ALA A 233 12.13 32.21 -14.07
N VAL A 234 11.02 32.62 -13.43
CA VAL A 234 10.83 32.42 -12.00
C VAL A 234 10.52 30.94 -11.75
N ILE A 235 11.00 30.41 -10.63
CA ILE A 235 10.82 28.99 -10.29
C ILE A 235 10.26 28.80 -8.89
N SER A 236 9.49 27.72 -8.73
CA SER A 236 9.07 27.15 -7.45
C SER A 236 9.77 25.81 -7.24
N THR A 237 10.22 25.54 -6.01
CA THR A 237 10.86 24.27 -5.63
C THR A 237 10.27 23.75 -4.32
N GLY A 238 10.09 22.42 -4.19
CA GLY A 238 9.41 21.79 -3.06
C GLY A 238 7.99 22.32 -2.80
N GLY A 239 7.37 22.97 -3.79
CA GLY A 239 6.10 23.69 -3.67
C GLY A 239 6.10 24.90 -2.72
N GLY A 240 7.24 25.28 -2.13
CA GLY A 240 7.30 26.27 -1.05
C GLY A 240 8.30 27.41 -1.28
N THR A 241 9.50 27.09 -1.78
CA THR A 241 10.59 28.03 -2.00
C THR A 241 10.61 28.57 -3.44
N PHE A 242 11.23 29.73 -3.64
CA PHE A 242 11.36 30.36 -4.95
C PHE A 242 12.76 30.91 -5.24
N CYS A 243 13.09 30.94 -6.53
CA CYS A 243 14.32 31.51 -7.10
C CYS A 243 14.06 31.96 -8.56
N THR A 244 15.11 32.38 -9.24
CA THR A 244 15.20 32.49 -10.70
C THR A 244 16.01 31.31 -11.26
N GLY A 245 15.78 30.95 -12.52
CA GLY A 245 16.71 30.12 -13.30
C GLY A 245 16.58 30.38 -14.80
N PHE A 246 17.40 29.69 -15.60
CA PHE A 246 17.50 29.94 -17.04
C PHE A 246 17.86 28.69 -17.86
N MET A 247 17.38 28.62 -19.10
CA MET A 247 17.76 27.59 -20.07
C MET A 247 19.18 27.84 -20.61
N VAL A 248 19.98 26.78 -20.72
CA VAL A 248 21.40 26.84 -21.12
C VAL A 248 21.62 26.08 -22.42
N ASN A 249 22.26 26.71 -23.40
CA ASN A 249 22.68 26.06 -24.64
C ASN A 249 23.81 25.04 -24.38
N ASN A 250 24.02 24.11 -25.30
CA ASN A 250 25.15 23.17 -25.28
C ASN A 250 25.82 23.10 -26.67
N VAL A 251 27.01 22.51 -26.74
CA VAL A 251 27.84 22.46 -27.96
C VAL A 251 27.16 21.75 -29.15
N ARG A 252 26.20 20.85 -28.92
CA ARG A 252 25.43 20.18 -29.99
C ARG A 252 24.29 21.03 -30.56
N GLN A 253 23.86 22.07 -29.83
CA GLN A 253 22.73 22.94 -30.20
C GLN A 253 21.42 22.16 -30.47
N ASP A 254 21.24 21.04 -29.76
CA ASP A 254 20.14 20.07 -29.91
C ASP A 254 18.84 20.49 -29.20
N LEU A 255 18.89 21.50 -28.32
CA LEU A 255 17.82 21.92 -27.40
C LEU A 255 17.51 20.90 -26.28
N THR A 256 18.47 20.04 -25.89
CA THR A 256 18.38 19.26 -24.63
C THR A 256 18.06 20.23 -23.48
N PRO A 257 17.00 19.99 -22.68
CA PRO A 257 16.38 21.01 -21.84
C PRO A 257 17.12 21.26 -20.52
N TYR A 258 18.41 21.60 -20.62
CA TYR A 258 19.24 21.99 -19.50
C TYR A 258 18.79 23.33 -18.92
N PHE A 259 18.45 23.31 -17.63
CA PHE A 259 18.02 24.47 -16.86
C PHE A 259 18.95 24.67 -15.67
N MET A 260 19.38 25.90 -15.44
CA MET A 260 20.41 26.25 -14.45
C MET A 260 19.88 27.29 -13.46
N THR A 261 20.29 27.13 -12.20
CA THR A 261 19.98 28.02 -11.08
C THR A 261 21.11 27.92 -10.04
N ALA A 262 20.92 28.48 -8.84
CA ALA A 262 21.92 28.43 -7.77
C ALA A 262 21.87 27.13 -6.95
N ASN A 263 22.98 26.76 -6.29
CA ASN A 263 23.01 25.60 -5.37
C ASN A 263 22.21 25.90 -4.10
N HIS A 264 22.31 27.11 -3.54
CA HIS A 264 21.57 27.50 -2.35
C HIS A 264 20.04 27.47 -2.54
N CYS A 265 19.53 27.57 -3.79
CA CYS A 265 18.12 27.38 -4.14
C CYS A 265 17.55 25.97 -3.80
N GLY A 266 18.40 25.04 -3.35
CA GLY A 266 17.98 23.81 -2.66
C GLY A 266 17.64 22.64 -3.58
N ILE A 267 17.77 22.81 -4.90
CA ILE A 267 17.57 21.72 -5.87
C ILE A 267 18.73 20.73 -5.79
N ASN A 268 18.40 19.46 -5.57
CA ASN A 268 19.31 18.34 -5.42
C ASN A 268 18.70 17.04 -6.00
N ALA A 269 19.44 15.94 -5.95
CA ALA A 269 19.02 14.66 -6.53
C ALA A 269 17.69 14.11 -5.98
N GLY A 270 17.34 14.39 -4.72
CA GLY A 270 16.11 13.91 -4.07
C GLY A 270 14.92 14.87 -4.17
N ASN A 271 15.00 15.99 -4.90
CA ASN A 271 13.87 16.91 -5.07
C ASN A 271 13.78 17.64 -6.42
N ALA A 272 14.61 17.31 -7.42
CA ALA A 272 14.58 17.95 -8.74
C ALA A 272 13.21 17.81 -9.44
N ALA A 273 12.49 16.71 -9.19
CA ALA A 273 11.10 16.49 -9.58
C ALA A 273 10.12 17.60 -9.15
N SER A 274 10.44 18.30 -8.05
CA SER A 274 9.60 19.37 -7.47
C SER A 274 9.80 20.75 -8.09
N LEU A 275 10.61 20.85 -9.15
CA LEU A 275 10.80 22.09 -9.91
C LEU A 275 9.55 22.39 -10.76
N VAL A 276 9.00 23.60 -10.58
CA VAL A 276 8.00 24.19 -11.47
C VAL A 276 8.56 25.50 -12.03
N THR A 277 8.66 25.62 -13.35
CA THR A 277 9.16 26.81 -14.05
C THR A 277 8.01 27.63 -14.62
N PHE A 278 8.15 28.97 -14.61
CA PHE A 278 7.15 29.89 -15.16
C PHE A 278 7.80 30.82 -16.19
N TRP A 279 7.49 30.57 -17.46
CA TRP A 279 7.97 31.33 -18.60
C TRP A 279 7.16 32.62 -18.78
N ASN A 280 7.77 33.62 -19.42
CA ASN A 280 7.11 34.86 -19.86
C ASN A 280 6.29 35.62 -18.79
N TYR A 281 6.62 35.45 -17.50
CA TYR A 281 6.02 36.17 -16.39
C TYR A 281 6.58 37.60 -16.30
N GLU A 282 6.14 38.47 -17.19
CA GLU A 282 6.63 39.84 -17.34
C GLU A 282 5.49 40.86 -17.61
N THR A 283 5.74 42.14 -17.30
CA THR A 283 4.72 43.18 -17.47
C THR A 283 4.48 43.47 -18.95
N SER A 284 3.24 43.67 -19.37
CA SER A 284 2.93 43.91 -20.79
C SER A 284 3.28 45.33 -21.27
N THR A 285 3.71 46.22 -20.38
CA THR A 285 4.05 47.62 -20.67
C THR A 285 5.08 48.15 -19.66
N CYS A 286 6.14 48.79 -20.15
CA CYS A 286 7.19 49.41 -19.34
C CYS A 286 6.64 50.44 -18.35
N GLY A 287 7.02 50.33 -17.07
CA GLY A 287 6.50 51.16 -15.98
C GLY A 287 5.00 50.97 -15.73
N GLY A 288 4.44 49.83 -16.15
CA GLY A 288 3.03 49.49 -16.03
C GLY A 288 2.60 49.10 -14.61
N ALA A 289 1.31 48.78 -14.48
CA ALA A 289 0.86 48.01 -13.32
C ALA A 289 1.16 46.52 -13.58
N PRO A 290 1.73 45.78 -12.61
CA PRO A 290 1.91 44.33 -12.67
C PRO A 290 0.67 43.60 -13.18
N ASN A 291 0.90 42.77 -14.21
CA ASN A 291 -0.10 42.08 -15.00
C ASN A 291 0.46 40.85 -15.76
N GLY A 292 1.65 40.38 -15.40
CA GLY A 292 2.22 39.13 -15.91
C GLY A 292 1.36 37.92 -15.52
N VAL A 293 1.49 36.83 -16.27
CA VAL A 293 0.68 35.62 -16.10
C VAL A 293 1.54 34.39 -15.84
N LEU A 294 1.04 33.47 -15.01
CA LEU A 294 1.74 32.24 -14.60
C LEU A 294 1.19 30.97 -15.29
N ASN A 295 0.49 31.11 -16.41
CA ASN A 295 -0.11 29.98 -17.15
C ASN A 295 0.84 29.34 -18.17
N GLU A 296 1.97 29.95 -18.49
CA GLU A 296 3.01 29.39 -19.36
C GLU A 296 4.07 28.66 -18.52
N PHE A 297 3.67 27.53 -17.92
CA PHE A 297 4.47 26.81 -16.94
C PHE A 297 4.88 25.40 -17.41
N GLN A 298 5.91 24.84 -16.77
CA GLN A 298 6.27 23.42 -16.83
C GLN A 298 6.61 22.89 -15.43
N THR A 299 6.64 21.57 -15.27
CA THR A 299 6.90 20.86 -14.01
C THR A 299 7.77 19.63 -14.29
N GLY A 300 8.55 19.22 -13.30
CA GLY A 300 9.41 18.04 -13.38
C GLY A 300 10.81 18.36 -13.91
N SER A 301 11.83 17.81 -13.26
CA SER A 301 13.19 17.81 -13.79
C SER A 301 14.05 16.71 -13.16
N PHE A 302 15.05 16.26 -13.89
CA PHE A 302 16.07 15.35 -13.41
C PHE A 302 17.33 16.11 -13.03
N PHE A 303 17.91 15.79 -11.87
CA PHE A 303 19.17 16.37 -11.42
C PHE A 303 20.34 16.01 -12.36
N ARG A 304 21.27 16.96 -12.59
CA ARG A 304 22.44 16.77 -13.47
C ARG A 304 23.76 17.10 -12.79
N ALA A 305 23.89 18.28 -12.19
CA ALA A 305 25.10 18.65 -11.46
C ALA A 305 24.84 19.72 -10.38
N THR A 306 25.67 19.77 -9.35
CA THR A 306 25.69 20.91 -8.41
C THR A 306 27.09 21.17 -7.83
N SER A 307 27.37 22.42 -7.43
CA SER A 307 28.52 22.73 -6.59
C SER A 307 28.28 23.98 -5.76
N SER A 308 28.46 23.87 -4.45
CA SER A 308 28.47 24.99 -3.50
C SER A 308 29.72 25.88 -3.62
N THR A 309 30.77 25.43 -4.33
CA THR A 309 32.02 26.21 -4.50
C THR A 309 31.84 27.41 -5.44
N SER A 310 31.00 27.27 -6.46
CA SER A 310 30.57 28.35 -7.35
C SER A 310 29.04 28.43 -7.40
N ASP A 311 28.39 28.04 -6.30
CA ASP A 311 26.96 28.09 -6.02
C ASP A 311 26.00 27.80 -7.21
N PHE A 312 26.22 26.71 -7.94
CA PHE A 312 25.39 26.38 -9.11
C PHE A 312 24.67 25.03 -8.97
N THR A 313 23.48 24.93 -9.55
CA THR A 313 22.81 23.66 -9.87
C THR A 313 22.37 23.65 -11.33
N LEU A 314 22.58 22.50 -11.98
CA LEU A 314 22.07 22.16 -13.31
C LEU A 314 21.08 21.00 -13.18
N VAL A 315 19.94 21.12 -13.84
CA VAL A 315 18.95 20.05 -14.06
C VAL A 315 18.64 19.92 -15.56
N GLU A 316 17.93 18.88 -15.94
CA GLU A 316 17.30 18.71 -17.25
C GLU A 316 15.79 18.59 -17.03
N LEU A 317 14.98 19.46 -17.64
CA LEU A 317 13.52 19.42 -17.50
C LEU A 317 12.94 18.16 -18.17
N ASP A 318 11.83 17.65 -17.66
CA ASP A 318 11.21 16.41 -18.15
C ASP A 318 10.79 16.45 -19.63
N GLU A 319 10.40 17.64 -20.10
CA GLU A 319 10.08 17.93 -21.49
C GLU A 319 10.75 19.23 -21.95
N ALA A 320 11.05 19.32 -23.24
CA ALA A 320 11.54 20.56 -23.84
C ALA A 320 10.50 21.69 -23.70
N PRO A 321 10.92 22.96 -23.51
CA PRO A 321 10.00 24.08 -23.44
C PRO A 321 8.99 24.12 -24.58
N ASN A 322 7.71 24.23 -24.24
CA ASN A 322 6.61 24.35 -25.20
C ASN A 322 6.94 25.43 -26.24
N PRO A 323 7.07 25.11 -27.55
CA PRO A 323 7.50 26.09 -28.56
C PRO A 323 6.59 27.32 -28.67
N ALA A 324 5.33 27.23 -28.22
CA ALA A 324 4.42 28.37 -28.16
C ALA A 324 4.87 29.46 -27.15
N HIS A 325 5.65 29.11 -26.12
CA HIS A 325 6.23 30.04 -25.16
C HIS A 325 7.52 30.71 -25.69
N MET A 326 8.05 30.28 -26.85
CA MET A 326 9.23 30.85 -27.51
C MET A 326 10.52 30.93 -26.66
N VAL A 327 10.63 30.07 -25.65
CA VAL A 327 11.78 30.01 -24.70
C VAL A 327 13.08 29.76 -25.45
N THR A 328 14.07 30.63 -25.25
CA THR A 328 15.40 30.57 -25.87
C THR A 328 16.39 29.84 -24.96
N PHE A 329 17.53 29.41 -25.50
CA PHE A 329 18.57 28.71 -24.75
C PHE A 329 19.84 29.57 -24.80
N SER A 330 20.22 30.16 -23.65
CA SER A 330 21.26 31.19 -23.62
C SER A 330 22.67 30.64 -23.81
N GLY A 331 23.48 31.42 -24.53
CA GLY A 331 24.91 31.16 -24.74
C GLY A 331 25.75 31.42 -23.50
N TRP A 332 26.98 30.91 -23.46
CA TRP A 332 27.86 30.99 -22.28
C TRP A 332 29.34 31.12 -22.63
N ASP A 333 30.11 31.70 -21.70
CA ASP A 333 31.56 31.89 -21.78
C ASP A 333 32.24 31.21 -20.57
N ALA A 334 32.90 30.09 -20.86
CA ALA A 334 33.69 29.30 -19.91
C ALA A 334 35.18 29.66 -19.90
N THR A 335 35.63 30.67 -20.66
CA THR A 335 37.05 31.09 -20.70
C THR A 335 37.51 31.71 -19.37
N GLY A 336 36.59 32.34 -18.63
CA GLY A 336 36.86 32.92 -17.32
C GLY A 336 37.54 34.28 -17.34
N ALA A 337 37.46 35.02 -18.45
CA ALA A 337 37.78 36.44 -18.48
C ALA A 337 36.94 37.26 -17.45
N ASP A 338 37.37 38.48 -17.16
CA ASP A 338 36.53 39.50 -16.56
C ASP A 338 35.85 40.29 -17.70
N ALA A 339 34.56 40.61 -17.56
CA ALA A 339 33.78 41.26 -18.61
C ALA A 339 34.00 42.79 -18.61
N ALA A 340 33.77 43.44 -19.75
CA ALA A 340 33.92 44.90 -19.89
C ALA A 340 32.68 45.68 -19.38
N SER A 341 31.54 45.02 -19.39
CA SER A 341 30.23 45.42 -18.84
C SER A 341 29.41 44.14 -18.64
N ALA A 342 28.36 44.17 -17.81
CA ALA A 342 27.52 43.00 -17.57
C ALA A 342 26.03 43.34 -17.37
N VAL A 343 25.18 42.36 -17.64
CA VAL A 343 23.71 42.50 -17.58
C VAL A 343 23.09 41.29 -16.88
N ALA A 344 22.14 41.51 -15.99
CA ALA A 344 21.36 40.45 -15.36
C ALA A 344 19.88 40.56 -15.75
N ILE A 345 19.24 39.41 -16.01
CA ILE A 345 17.80 39.29 -16.26
C ILE A 345 17.24 38.36 -15.18
N HIS A 346 16.28 38.83 -14.36
CA HIS A 346 15.96 38.18 -13.09
C HIS A 346 14.53 38.41 -12.58
N HIS A 347 14.10 37.63 -11.58
CA HIS A 347 12.80 37.77 -10.91
C HIS A 347 12.96 38.13 -9.42
N PRO A 348 13.06 39.43 -9.08
CA PRO A 348 13.17 39.88 -7.70
C PRO A 348 11.86 39.64 -6.95
N ASN A 349 11.89 39.05 -5.75
CA ASN A 349 10.75 38.85 -4.84
C ASN A 349 9.50 38.18 -5.46
N THR A 350 9.67 37.22 -6.39
CA THR A 350 8.58 36.61 -7.20
C THR A 350 7.74 37.59 -8.03
N ASP A 351 8.28 38.78 -8.32
CA ASP A 351 7.67 39.81 -9.16
C ASP A 351 7.97 39.56 -10.65
N GLU A 352 7.31 40.30 -11.54
CA GLU A 352 7.55 40.25 -12.98
C GLU A 352 9.02 40.47 -13.36
N LYS A 353 9.45 39.81 -14.44
CA LYS A 353 10.84 39.76 -14.93
C LYS A 353 11.46 41.15 -15.13
N ARG A 354 12.67 41.33 -14.59
CA ARG A 354 13.44 42.58 -14.59
C ARG A 354 14.77 42.44 -15.32
N ILE A 355 15.37 43.57 -15.68
CA ILE A 355 16.72 43.67 -16.25
C ILE A 355 17.55 44.70 -15.46
N SER A 356 18.87 44.50 -15.38
CA SER A 356 19.80 45.36 -14.63
C SER A 356 21.20 45.38 -15.27
N PHE A 357 21.91 46.52 -15.18
CA PHE A 357 23.11 46.81 -15.97
C PHE A 357 24.27 47.34 -15.10
N GLU A 358 25.47 46.85 -15.42
CA GLU A 358 26.78 47.28 -14.91
C GLU A 358 27.62 47.70 -16.12
N PHE A 359 27.99 48.98 -16.22
CA PHE A 359 28.79 49.52 -17.32
C PHE A 359 30.30 49.57 -17.02
N GLN A 360 30.71 49.17 -15.81
CA GLN A 360 32.11 49.01 -15.43
C GLN A 360 32.59 47.56 -15.70
N PRO A 361 33.91 47.33 -15.82
CA PRO A 361 34.44 45.98 -15.90
C PRO A 361 34.21 45.18 -14.61
N THR A 362 33.73 43.95 -14.73
CA THR A 362 33.45 43.08 -13.57
C THR A 362 34.73 42.61 -12.88
N THR A 363 34.64 42.12 -11.63
CA THR A 363 35.82 41.71 -10.85
C THR A 363 35.74 40.29 -10.31
N THR A 364 36.78 39.48 -10.53
CA THR A 364 36.85 38.12 -9.99
C THR A 364 37.27 38.10 -8.51
N THR A 365 36.43 37.53 -7.63
CA THR A 365 36.57 37.58 -6.15
C THR A 365 36.21 36.25 -5.46
N THR A 366 36.31 36.23 -4.14
CA THR A 366 35.65 35.27 -3.24
C THR A 366 34.27 35.81 -2.85
N TYR A 367 33.28 34.93 -2.65
CA TYR A 367 31.93 35.33 -2.22
C TYR A 367 31.92 36.25 -0.99
N LEU A 368 31.16 37.33 -1.05
CA LEU A 368 31.05 38.40 -0.03
C LEU A 368 32.38 39.07 0.37
N GLN A 369 33.43 38.99 -0.47
CA GLN A 369 34.74 39.59 -0.18
C GLN A 369 35.25 40.53 -1.29
N ASN A 370 36.05 41.51 -0.87
CA ASN A 370 36.62 42.57 -1.70
C ASN A 370 38.04 42.35 -2.29
N PRO A 371 38.87 41.32 -1.93
CA PRO A 371 40.15 41.11 -2.59
C PRO A 371 40.00 40.74 -4.08
N VAL A 372 40.77 41.42 -4.94
CA VAL A 372 40.82 41.15 -6.40
C VAL A 372 42.27 40.82 -6.82
N PRO A 373 42.53 39.65 -7.42
CA PRO A 373 41.65 38.49 -7.47
C PRO A 373 41.47 37.84 -6.08
N GLY A 374 40.30 37.24 -5.84
CA GLY A 374 40.07 36.35 -4.69
C GLY A 374 40.57 34.92 -4.95
N ASP A 375 39.89 33.92 -4.38
CA ASP A 375 40.04 32.50 -4.81
C ASP A 375 39.52 32.23 -6.23
N GLY A 376 38.84 33.22 -6.81
CA GLY A 376 38.31 33.22 -8.17
C GLY A 376 37.03 32.43 -8.35
N THR A 377 36.28 32.16 -7.29
CA THR A 377 34.99 31.44 -7.33
C THR A 377 33.84 32.26 -7.91
N HIS A 378 33.86 33.59 -7.75
CA HIS A 378 32.72 34.46 -8.08
C HIS A 378 33.10 35.65 -8.97
N VAL A 379 32.19 36.05 -9.86
CA VAL A 379 32.18 37.36 -10.52
C VAL A 379 31.46 38.33 -9.59
N ARG A 380 32.05 39.48 -9.31
CA ARG A 380 31.47 40.55 -8.49
C ARG A 380 31.14 41.77 -9.36
N ILE A 381 29.89 42.21 -9.28
CA ILE A 381 29.40 43.53 -9.69
C ILE A 381 29.71 44.48 -8.54
N GLU A 382 30.38 45.61 -8.77
CA GLU A 382 30.79 46.48 -7.65
C GLU A 382 29.60 47.31 -7.14
N ASP A 383 28.87 47.94 -8.06
CA ASP A 383 27.60 48.62 -7.86
C ASP A 383 26.81 48.72 -9.18
N TRP A 384 25.50 48.46 -9.16
CA TRP A 384 24.65 48.50 -10.37
C TRP A 384 24.39 49.95 -10.84
N ASP A 385 24.68 50.27 -12.10
CA ASP A 385 24.32 51.56 -12.73
C ASP A 385 22.81 51.71 -12.94
N VAL A 386 22.13 50.61 -13.29
CA VAL A 386 20.70 50.56 -13.60
C VAL A 386 20.10 49.29 -13.01
N GLY A 387 19.05 49.43 -12.21
CA GLY A 387 18.41 48.30 -11.52
C GLY A 387 19.16 47.86 -10.27
N THR A 388 18.94 46.60 -9.87
CA THR A 388 19.50 45.92 -8.68
C THR A 388 19.15 44.44 -8.78
N THR A 389 19.67 43.59 -7.89
CA THR A 389 19.00 42.32 -7.54
C THR A 389 18.23 42.46 -6.21
N GLU A 390 17.32 41.54 -5.92
CA GLU A 390 16.60 41.42 -4.63
C GLU A 390 16.35 39.92 -4.30
N PRO A 391 15.99 39.51 -3.07
CA PRO A 391 15.74 38.10 -2.74
C PRO A 391 14.71 37.44 -3.68
N GLY A 392 15.11 36.37 -4.37
CA GLY A 392 14.37 35.76 -5.49
C GLY A 392 15.10 35.84 -6.83
N SER A 393 15.92 36.88 -7.03
CA SER A 393 16.86 36.97 -8.17
C SER A 393 17.94 35.88 -8.12
N SER A 394 18.09 35.15 -7.01
CA SER A 394 18.98 33.99 -6.84
C SER A 394 18.89 33.02 -8.00
N GLY A 395 20.03 32.58 -8.53
CA GLY A 395 20.10 31.70 -9.70
C GLY A 395 19.86 32.38 -11.06
N SER A 396 19.61 33.69 -11.12
CA SER A 396 19.53 34.44 -12.39
C SER A 396 20.87 34.48 -13.12
N PRO A 397 20.88 34.50 -14.48
CA PRO A 397 22.10 34.61 -15.26
C PRO A 397 22.70 36.02 -15.23
N LEU A 398 24.03 36.10 -15.27
CA LEU A 398 24.79 37.30 -15.61
C LEU A 398 25.44 37.12 -16.98
N PHE A 399 25.15 38.02 -17.90
CA PHE A 399 25.70 38.08 -19.25
C PHE A 399 26.87 39.05 -19.35
N ASN A 400 27.84 38.77 -20.23
CA ASN A 400 28.91 39.68 -20.63
C ASN A 400 28.45 40.66 -21.74
N GLN A 401 29.37 41.51 -22.19
CA GLN A 401 29.14 42.45 -23.32
C GLN A 401 28.84 41.80 -24.68
N ASP A 402 29.04 40.48 -24.83
CA ASP A 402 28.85 39.70 -26.07
C ASP A 402 27.63 38.75 -25.96
N HIS A 403 26.73 38.99 -25.00
CA HIS A 403 25.49 38.22 -24.73
C HIS A 403 25.69 36.77 -24.24
N HIS A 404 26.87 36.44 -23.70
CA HIS A 404 27.15 35.12 -23.12
C HIS A 404 27.11 35.12 -21.59
N ILE A 405 26.51 34.10 -20.99
CA ILE A 405 26.49 33.86 -19.54
C ILE A 405 27.91 33.65 -19.00
N ILE A 406 28.26 34.41 -17.96
CA ILE A 406 29.52 34.34 -17.20
C ILE A 406 29.34 33.94 -15.73
N GLY A 407 28.10 33.78 -15.26
CA GLY A 407 27.78 33.24 -13.95
C GLY A 407 26.29 33.28 -13.60
N GLN A 408 25.91 32.74 -12.44
CA GLN A 408 24.54 32.77 -11.90
C GLN A 408 24.50 33.36 -10.47
N LEU A 409 23.44 34.09 -10.09
CA LEU A 409 23.44 34.88 -8.85
C LEU A 409 23.48 33.99 -7.60
N HIS A 410 24.51 34.18 -6.78
CA HIS A 410 24.56 33.64 -5.41
C HIS A 410 23.89 34.63 -4.44
N GLY A 411 24.22 35.92 -4.57
CA GLY A 411 23.59 36.99 -3.80
C GLY A 411 24.57 38.10 -3.46
N GLY A 412 24.14 39.01 -2.60
CA GLY A 412 24.94 40.16 -2.18
C GLY A 412 24.17 41.08 -1.26
N PHE A 413 24.47 42.38 -1.35
CA PHE A 413 23.87 43.42 -0.50
C PHE A 413 23.15 44.51 -1.31
N ALA A 414 23.05 44.37 -2.63
CA ALA A 414 22.36 45.35 -3.47
C ALA A 414 20.87 45.48 -3.08
N SER A 415 20.33 46.68 -3.26
CA SER A 415 18.89 46.94 -3.28
C SER A 415 18.62 48.32 -3.87
N CYS A 416 17.36 48.66 -4.15
CA CYS A 416 16.96 50.03 -4.46
C CYS A 416 17.26 51.08 -3.36
N SER A 417 17.83 50.67 -2.22
CA SER A 417 18.32 51.55 -1.16
C SER A 417 19.84 51.46 -0.89
N SER A 418 20.56 50.53 -1.54
CA SER A 418 21.97 50.25 -1.29
C SER A 418 22.73 49.96 -2.60
N GLN A 419 23.55 50.91 -3.03
CA GLN A 419 24.59 50.70 -4.06
C GLN A 419 25.76 49.96 -3.40
N THR A 420 25.71 48.64 -3.46
CA THR A 420 26.66 47.70 -2.88
C THR A 420 26.68 46.43 -3.72
N SER A 421 27.79 45.69 -3.65
CA SER A 421 28.10 44.60 -4.56
C SER A 421 27.17 43.39 -4.49
N ASP A 422 27.05 42.71 -5.63
CA ASP A 422 26.45 41.39 -5.80
C ASP A 422 27.49 40.41 -6.38
N TRP A 423 27.36 39.13 -6.02
CA TRP A 423 28.26 38.05 -6.42
C TRP A 423 27.51 36.94 -7.18
N TYR A 424 28.03 36.62 -8.35
CA TYR A 424 27.58 35.55 -9.22
C TYR A 424 28.60 34.41 -9.21
N GLY A 425 28.17 33.17 -9.02
CA GLY A 425 29.05 32.01 -9.12
C GLY A 425 29.64 31.92 -10.52
N LYS A 426 30.98 31.92 -10.65
CA LYS A 426 31.64 32.14 -11.94
C LYS A 426 31.53 30.92 -12.84
N PHE A 427 30.97 31.09 -14.04
CA PHE A 427 30.66 29.98 -14.97
C PHE A 427 31.88 29.16 -15.33
N SER A 428 33.05 29.78 -15.55
CA SER A 428 34.32 29.08 -15.81
C SER A 428 34.83 28.24 -14.63
N ARG A 429 34.30 28.43 -13.41
CA ARG A 429 34.56 27.58 -12.25
C ARG A 429 33.55 26.44 -12.21
N SER A 430 32.26 26.74 -12.39
CA SER A 430 31.19 25.74 -12.57
C SER A 430 31.49 24.78 -13.73
N TRP A 431 32.21 25.24 -14.78
CA TRP A 431 32.70 24.45 -15.91
C TRP A 431 33.56 23.25 -15.51
N THR A 432 34.50 23.45 -14.58
CA THR A 432 35.43 22.41 -14.09
C THR A 432 34.99 21.79 -12.77
N GLY A 433 34.27 22.55 -11.94
CA GLY A 433 33.50 22.06 -10.81
C GLY A 433 34.33 21.29 -9.78
N GLY A 434 33.75 20.19 -9.29
CA GLY A 434 34.48 19.18 -8.50
C GLY A 434 35.22 18.13 -9.36
N GLY A 435 35.23 18.27 -10.69
CA GLY A 435 35.85 17.32 -11.61
C GLY A 435 35.03 16.07 -11.94
N THR A 436 33.80 15.94 -11.43
CA THR A 436 32.88 14.82 -11.74
C THR A 436 31.66 15.33 -12.52
N SER A 437 30.98 14.44 -13.27
CA SER A 437 29.74 14.77 -14.00
C SER A 437 28.67 15.41 -13.09
N ALA A 438 28.50 14.88 -11.89
CA ALA A 438 27.57 15.39 -10.88
C ALA A 438 27.99 16.74 -10.24
N THR A 439 29.17 17.29 -10.58
CA THR A 439 29.69 18.53 -9.96
C THR A 439 30.24 19.57 -10.94
N GLN A 440 30.17 19.34 -12.26
CA GLN A 440 30.73 20.23 -13.29
C GLN A 440 29.79 20.40 -14.49
N LEU A 441 29.73 21.60 -15.08
CA LEU A 441 28.92 21.87 -16.28
C LEU A 441 29.48 21.22 -17.55
N LYS A 442 30.82 21.10 -17.68
CA LYS A 442 31.46 20.64 -18.93
C LYS A 442 30.90 19.32 -19.46
N PHE A 443 30.64 18.35 -18.57
CA PHE A 443 30.16 17.02 -18.95
C PHE A 443 28.81 17.06 -19.68
N TRP A 444 27.96 18.03 -19.34
CA TRP A 444 26.62 18.19 -19.89
C TRP A 444 26.59 19.15 -21.09
N LEU A 445 27.42 20.20 -21.06
CA LEU A 445 27.40 21.28 -22.04
C LEU A 445 28.43 21.14 -23.18
N ASP A 446 29.53 20.40 -22.98
CA ASP A 446 30.46 19.93 -24.04
C ASP A 446 30.62 18.39 -23.92
N PRO A 447 29.54 17.61 -24.10
CA PRO A 447 29.52 16.16 -23.87
C PRO A 447 30.44 15.39 -24.82
N ASP A 448 30.66 15.92 -26.03
CA ASP A 448 31.57 15.35 -27.03
C ASP A 448 33.03 15.79 -26.82
N ASN A 449 33.32 16.57 -25.78
CA ASN A 449 34.64 17.07 -25.41
C ASN A 449 35.36 17.75 -26.60
N THR A 450 34.65 18.63 -27.30
CA THR A 450 35.17 19.43 -28.41
C THR A 450 36.24 20.43 -27.96
N GLY A 451 36.21 20.84 -26.68
CA GLY A 451 37.05 21.92 -26.16
C GLY A 451 36.53 23.32 -26.48
N THR A 452 35.28 23.43 -26.94
CA THR A 452 34.59 24.72 -27.11
C THR A 452 34.37 25.37 -25.75
N LEU A 453 34.70 26.67 -25.64
CA LEU A 453 34.59 27.46 -24.40
C LEU A 453 33.65 28.65 -24.51
N VAL A 454 33.11 28.95 -25.69
CA VAL A 454 32.13 30.01 -25.92
C VAL A 454 31.12 29.52 -26.97
N ILE A 455 29.83 29.68 -26.70
CA ILE A 455 28.74 29.47 -27.67
C ILE A 455 27.66 30.54 -27.51
N ASP A 456 26.98 30.89 -28.60
CA ASP A 456 25.93 31.91 -28.64
C ASP A 456 24.56 31.40 -28.14
N THR A 457 23.66 32.34 -27.80
CA THR A 457 22.24 32.05 -27.56
C THR A 457 21.59 31.47 -28.82
N ILE A 458 20.83 30.37 -28.69
CA ILE A 458 20.00 29.83 -29.77
C ILE A 458 18.52 30.02 -29.49
N SER A 459 17.77 30.24 -30.57
CA SER A 459 16.32 30.40 -30.52
C SER A 459 15.62 29.07 -30.26
N GLY A 460 14.57 29.07 -29.42
CA GLY A 460 13.60 27.98 -29.37
C GLY A 460 12.65 27.95 -30.58
N ALA A 461 12.63 29.05 -31.34
CA ALA A 461 11.89 29.17 -32.59
C ALA A 461 12.75 28.72 -33.78
N GLY A 462 12.18 27.92 -34.68
CA GLY A 462 12.84 27.40 -35.88
C GLY A 462 12.27 26.06 -36.34
N LEU A 463 12.97 25.38 -37.24
CA LEU A 463 12.61 24.07 -37.76
C LEU A 463 12.63 23.02 -36.64
N GLN A 464 11.46 22.44 -36.35
CA GLN A 464 11.32 21.28 -35.49
C GLN A 464 11.23 20.01 -36.35
N VAL A 465 11.93 18.95 -35.92
CA VAL A 465 12.07 17.68 -36.66
C VAL A 465 11.57 16.54 -35.78
N SER A 466 10.63 15.73 -36.28
CA SER A 466 10.06 14.62 -35.52
C SER A 466 9.96 13.34 -36.37
N PRO A 467 10.56 12.20 -35.97
CA PRO A 467 11.42 12.03 -34.79
C PRO A 467 12.76 12.77 -34.92
N ALA A 468 13.41 13.08 -33.80
CA ALA A 468 14.72 13.76 -33.76
C ALA A 468 15.91 12.84 -33.45
N GLY A 469 15.66 11.59 -33.05
CA GLY A 469 16.69 10.63 -32.63
C GLY A 469 17.11 9.66 -33.75
N ASP A 470 18.32 9.12 -33.60
CA ASP A 470 18.94 8.14 -34.50
C ASP A 470 18.03 6.93 -34.80
N VAL A 471 18.11 6.44 -36.04
CA VAL A 471 17.31 5.32 -36.55
C VAL A 471 18.21 4.13 -36.82
N THR A 472 17.92 2.98 -36.23
CA THR A 472 18.55 1.69 -36.59
C THR A 472 17.59 0.86 -37.44
N HIS A 473 18.03 0.52 -38.66
CA HIS A 473 17.37 -0.36 -39.61
C HIS A 473 17.94 -1.78 -39.49
N VAL A 474 17.20 -2.72 -38.92
CA VAL A 474 17.68 -4.10 -38.72
C VAL A 474 17.12 -5.03 -39.79
N GLY A 475 17.95 -5.89 -40.38
CA GLY A 475 17.51 -6.86 -41.38
C GLY A 475 18.51 -7.99 -41.62
N ALA A 476 18.03 -9.13 -42.11
CA ALA A 476 18.89 -10.23 -42.54
C ALA A 476 19.69 -9.84 -43.81
N VAL A 477 20.73 -10.61 -44.15
CA VAL A 477 21.47 -10.42 -45.42
C VAL A 477 20.52 -10.60 -46.61
N GLY A 478 20.32 -9.55 -47.41
CA GLY A 478 19.32 -9.50 -48.49
C GLY A 478 18.01 -8.78 -48.13
N GLY A 479 17.75 -8.53 -46.85
CA GLY A 479 16.52 -7.94 -46.32
C GLY A 479 15.37 -8.96 -46.13
N PRO A 480 14.16 -8.50 -45.76
CA PRO A 480 13.76 -7.11 -45.57
C PRO A 480 14.43 -6.43 -44.35
N PHE A 481 14.31 -5.11 -44.29
CA PHE A 481 14.80 -4.28 -43.19
C PHE A 481 13.63 -3.59 -42.50
N THR A 482 13.69 -3.52 -41.17
CA THR A 482 12.67 -2.89 -40.32
C THR A 482 13.33 -1.81 -39.44
N PRO A 483 12.84 -0.55 -39.48
CA PRO A 483 11.91 -0.01 -40.47
C PRO A 483 12.52 0.00 -41.88
N GLY A 484 11.72 -0.12 -42.94
CA GLY A 484 12.22 0.01 -44.33
C GLY A 484 12.42 1.47 -44.77
N SER A 485 11.76 2.40 -44.07
CA SER A 485 11.79 3.85 -44.27
C SER A 485 11.23 4.54 -43.04
N VAL A 486 11.69 5.76 -42.75
CA VAL A 486 11.16 6.62 -41.67
C VAL A 486 10.64 7.91 -42.28
N ALA A 487 9.44 8.33 -41.87
CA ALA A 487 8.85 9.60 -42.26
C ALA A 487 9.12 10.63 -41.17
N TYR A 488 9.88 11.67 -41.51
CA TYR A 488 10.12 12.82 -40.65
C TYR A 488 9.07 13.89 -40.93
N THR A 489 8.38 14.33 -39.89
CA THR A 489 7.53 15.51 -39.93
C THR A 489 8.37 16.71 -39.56
N LEU A 490 8.39 17.71 -40.45
CA LEU A 490 9.01 19.01 -40.22
C LEU A 490 7.91 19.99 -39.85
N THR A 491 8.05 20.73 -38.75
CA THR A 491 7.09 21.75 -38.32
C THR A 491 7.77 23.08 -38.03
N ASN A 492 7.03 24.17 -38.25
CA ASN A 492 7.40 25.51 -37.86
C ASN A 492 6.39 26.02 -36.80
N PRO A 493 6.76 26.04 -35.50
CA PRO A 493 5.96 26.63 -34.45
C PRO A 493 6.15 28.15 -34.31
N SER A 494 7.13 28.74 -34.99
CA SER A 494 7.55 30.15 -34.81
C SER A 494 6.62 31.17 -35.50
N PRO A 495 6.64 32.45 -35.11
CA PRO A 495 5.80 33.49 -35.71
C PRO A 495 6.23 33.96 -37.11
N ASP A 496 7.39 33.50 -37.62
CA ASP A 496 7.93 33.83 -38.93
C ASP A 496 8.06 32.59 -39.84
N ASP A 497 8.24 32.77 -41.15
CA ASP A 497 8.37 31.67 -42.11
C ASP A 497 9.80 31.05 -42.07
N VAL A 498 9.88 29.72 -42.04
CA VAL A 498 11.14 28.95 -41.94
C VAL A 498 11.45 28.26 -43.27
N ASP A 499 12.51 28.69 -43.94
CA ASP A 499 13.10 27.96 -45.07
C ASP A 499 13.92 26.77 -44.55
N TYR A 500 13.85 25.62 -45.23
CA TYR A 500 14.55 24.40 -44.83
C TYR A 500 15.24 23.67 -46.00
N SER A 501 16.25 22.87 -45.64
CA SER A 501 16.99 21.95 -46.50
C SER A 501 17.20 20.63 -45.77
N VAL A 502 16.88 19.49 -46.41
CA VAL A 502 17.23 18.16 -45.89
C VAL A 502 18.22 17.50 -46.86
N SER A 503 19.36 17.04 -46.35
CA SER A 503 20.45 16.48 -47.15
C SER A 503 21.02 15.19 -46.55
N ILE A 504 21.57 14.32 -47.40
CA ILE A 504 22.27 13.10 -46.98
C ILE A 504 23.76 13.44 -46.82
N GLY A 505 24.33 13.16 -45.66
CA GLY A 505 25.75 13.36 -45.38
C GLY A 505 26.66 12.29 -45.99
N ILE A 506 27.94 12.31 -45.61
CA ILE A 506 28.90 11.29 -46.01
C ILE A 506 28.77 10.09 -45.07
N GLY A 507 28.52 8.91 -45.63
CA GLY A 507 28.44 7.65 -44.91
C GLY A 507 28.28 6.45 -45.85
N ASP A 508 28.29 5.25 -45.28
CA ASP A 508 28.32 3.97 -46.01
C ASP A 508 26.94 3.29 -46.09
N ALA A 509 25.94 3.77 -45.34
CA ALA A 509 24.56 3.31 -45.45
C ALA A 509 23.85 3.95 -46.67
N PRO A 510 23.31 3.16 -47.62
CA PRO A 510 22.72 3.69 -48.85
C PRO A 510 21.28 4.19 -48.62
N LEU A 511 21.06 5.50 -48.69
CA LEU A 511 19.78 6.17 -48.39
C LEU A 511 19.18 6.94 -49.58
N LEU A 512 17.91 7.32 -49.46
CA LEU A 512 17.16 8.26 -50.32
C LEU A 512 16.31 9.20 -49.46
N LEU A 513 16.14 10.45 -49.90
CA LEU A 513 15.17 11.41 -49.40
C LEU A 513 14.00 11.53 -50.38
N ASN A 514 12.77 11.25 -49.92
CA ASN A 514 11.55 11.21 -50.75
C ASN A 514 11.71 10.36 -52.04
N GLY A 515 12.54 9.32 -51.99
CA GLY A 515 12.83 8.43 -53.13
C GLY A 515 13.89 8.95 -54.12
N GLY A 516 14.56 10.07 -53.84
CA GLY A 516 15.70 10.61 -54.60
C GLY A 516 16.95 10.82 -53.75
N ALA A 517 18.04 11.32 -54.34
CA ALA A 517 19.30 11.57 -53.62
C ALA A 517 19.31 12.87 -52.79
N GLY A 518 18.24 13.66 -52.83
CA GLY A 518 18.17 14.99 -52.22
C GLY A 518 19.00 16.07 -52.95
N PRO A 519 19.17 17.25 -52.33
CA PRO A 519 18.48 17.67 -51.11
C PRO A 519 16.97 17.89 -51.33
N VAL A 520 16.19 17.92 -50.26
CA VAL A 520 14.76 18.29 -50.26
C VAL A 520 14.62 19.64 -49.57
N THR A 521 14.18 20.67 -50.30
CA THR A 521 14.07 22.04 -49.78
C THR A 521 12.64 22.58 -49.84
N GLY A 522 12.31 23.53 -48.99
CA GLY A 522 11.01 24.21 -48.99
C GLY A 522 10.91 25.30 -47.94
N THR A 523 9.70 25.86 -47.78
CA THR A 523 9.37 26.88 -46.77
C THR A 523 8.19 26.38 -45.94
N LEU A 524 8.27 26.51 -44.61
CA LEU A 524 7.17 26.25 -43.68
C LEU A 524 6.61 27.58 -43.19
N THR A 525 5.32 27.80 -43.41
CA THR A 525 4.64 29.02 -42.93
C THR A 525 4.65 29.13 -41.41
N ALA A 526 4.69 30.36 -40.90
CA ALA A 526 4.53 30.67 -39.48
C ALA A 526 3.35 29.94 -38.79
N LEU A 527 3.50 29.69 -37.49
CA LEU A 527 2.48 29.20 -36.55
C LEU A 527 1.73 27.94 -37.01
N GLY A 528 2.48 26.88 -37.34
CA GLY A 528 1.94 25.55 -37.63
C GLY A 528 2.13 25.07 -39.07
N GLY A 529 2.95 25.75 -39.88
CA GLY A 529 3.38 25.21 -41.17
C GLY A 529 4.10 23.87 -41.01
N SER A 530 3.85 22.93 -41.91
CA SER A 530 4.41 21.58 -41.83
C SER A 530 4.65 20.92 -43.18
N ALA A 531 5.63 20.00 -43.22
CA ALA A 531 5.95 19.15 -44.36
C ALA A 531 6.37 17.75 -43.88
N MET A 532 6.47 16.79 -44.79
CA MET A 532 7.09 15.50 -44.50
C MET A 532 8.24 15.18 -45.46
N VAL A 533 9.31 14.60 -44.92
CA VAL A 533 10.44 14.05 -45.67
C VAL A 533 10.66 12.61 -45.24
N THR A 534 10.51 11.67 -46.17
CA THR A 534 10.73 10.25 -45.92
C THR A 534 12.18 9.88 -46.26
N VAL A 535 12.93 9.37 -45.29
CA VAL A 535 14.21 8.69 -45.52
C VAL A 535 13.93 7.21 -45.79
N SER A 536 14.47 6.65 -46.86
CA SER A 536 14.31 5.23 -47.21
C SER A 536 15.60 4.57 -47.69
N LEU A 537 15.70 3.25 -47.57
CA LEU A 537 16.90 2.50 -47.91
C LEU A 537 17.02 2.26 -49.43
N ASN A 538 18.19 2.56 -49.99
CA ASN A 538 18.47 2.41 -51.42
C ASN A 538 19.07 1.04 -51.74
N SER A 539 18.21 0.06 -52.07
CA SER A 539 18.62 -1.32 -52.42
C SER A 539 19.54 -2.03 -51.38
N PRO A 540 19.20 -2.02 -50.07
CA PRO A 540 20.07 -2.52 -48.99
C PRO A 540 20.31 -4.04 -49.05
N GLY A 541 19.51 -4.81 -49.81
CA GLY A 541 19.73 -6.23 -50.04
C GLY A 541 20.99 -6.58 -50.86
N SER A 542 21.87 -5.61 -51.11
CA SER A 542 23.20 -5.77 -51.70
C SER A 542 24.34 -5.62 -50.69
N LEU A 543 24.03 -5.24 -49.45
CA LEU A 543 25.00 -5.11 -48.35
C LEU A 543 25.44 -6.49 -47.85
N ALA A 544 26.68 -6.58 -47.36
CA ALA A 544 27.16 -7.74 -46.64
C ALA A 544 26.69 -7.69 -45.17
N SER A 545 26.92 -8.76 -44.41
CA SER A 545 26.72 -8.70 -42.95
C SER A 545 27.70 -7.69 -42.33
N GLY A 546 27.20 -6.88 -41.39
CA GLY A 546 27.94 -5.79 -40.76
C GLY A 546 27.04 -4.61 -40.36
N LEU A 547 27.66 -3.57 -39.81
CA LEU A 547 27.03 -2.29 -39.47
C LEU A 547 27.45 -1.22 -40.47
N TYR A 548 26.48 -0.49 -41.00
CA TYR A 548 26.66 0.66 -41.88
C TYR A 548 26.02 1.89 -41.26
N SER A 549 26.53 3.09 -41.53
CA SER A 549 26.00 4.33 -40.94
C SER A 549 26.12 5.51 -41.91
N THR A 550 25.08 6.36 -41.96
CA THR A 550 25.06 7.63 -42.72
C THR A 550 24.20 8.66 -41.97
N PRO A 551 24.70 9.87 -41.71
CA PRO A 551 23.90 10.97 -41.16
C PRO A 551 23.00 11.63 -42.21
N VAL A 552 21.82 12.08 -41.78
CA VAL A 552 20.91 12.94 -42.54
C VAL A 552 20.78 14.27 -41.81
N ALA A 553 21.08 15.37 -42.50
CA ALA A 553 21.04 16.72 -41.98
C ALA A 553 19.71 17.40 -42.36
N PHE A 554 19.09 18.07 -41.39
CA PHE A 554 17.89 18.88 -41.50
C PHE A 554 18.24 20.32 -41.13
N ASP A 555 18.57 21.11 -42.13
CA ASP A 555 18.97 22.51 -42.03
C ASP A 555 17.73 23.41 -41.96
N ASP A 556 17.60 24.18 -40.87
CA ASP A 556 16.88 25.44 -40.84
C ASP A 556 17.76 26.50 -41.52
N VAL A 557 17.33 26.95 -42.70
CA VAL A 557 18.05 27.92 -43.52
C VAL A 557 17.73 29.36 -43.08
N THR A 558 16.58 29.60 -42.45
CA THR A 558 16.23 30.92 -41.88
C THR A 558 17.07 31.22 -40.65
N ASN A 559 17.19 30.26 -39.72
CA ASN A 559 17.85 30.41 -38.43
C ASN A 559 19.28 29.81 -38.39
N THR A 560 19.77 29.30 -39.52
CA THR A 560 21.13 28.73 -39.69
C THR A 560 21.49 27.60 -38.71
N ARG A 561 20.52 26.76 -38.36
CA ARG A 561 20.65 25.63 -37.43
C ARG A 561 20.51 24.31 -38.19
N THR A 562 21.32 23.29 -37.89
CA THR A 562 21.17 21.94 -38.50
C THR A 562 20.90 20.91 -37.41
N THR A 563 19.76 20.21 -37.51
CA THR A 563 19.50 18.98 -36.75
C THR A 563 20.06 17.80 -37.55
N THR A 564 20.86 16.91 -36.95
CA THR A 564 21.41 15.74 -37.65
C THR A 564 20.88 14.45 -37.02
N VAL A 565 20.42 13.52 -37.85
CA VAL A 565 19.93 12.20 -37.43
C VAL A 565 20.72 11.11 -38.13
N THR A 566 21.29 10.17 -37.38
CA THR A 566 22.08 9.07 -37.93
C THR A 566 21.20 7.89 -38.29
N HIS A 567 21.33 7.41 -39.52
CA HIS A 567 20.70 6.18 -39.98
C HIS A 567 21.73 5.05 -39.99
N ASN A 568 21.61 4.17 -38.99
CA ASN A 568 22.40 2.94 -38.87
C ASN A 568 21.66 1.80 -39.59
N ILE A 569 22.38 0.93 -40.31
CA ILE A 569 21.83 -0.29 -40.90
C ILE A 569 22.62 -1.48 -40.35
N GLU A 570 21.92 -2.35 -39.62
CA GLU A 570 22.44 -3.57 -39.04
C GLU A 570 22.04 -4.76 -39.92
N VAL A 571 23.03 -5.37 -40.58
CA VAL A 571 22.81 -6.41 -41.59
C VAL A 571 23.28 -7.76 -41.07
N GLY A 572 22.37 -8.73 -40.96
CA GLY A 572 22.68 -10.13 -40.67
C GLY A 572 23.27 -10.38 -39.27
N ALA A 573 23.01 -9.49 -38.30
CA ALA A 573 23.40 -9.68 -36.90
C ALA A 573 22.40 -10.55 -36.14
N THR A 574 22.88 -11.23 -35.10
CA THR A 574 22.16 -12.24 -34.31
C THR A 574 22.30 -11.97 -32.81
N ASP A 575 21.19 -11.98 -32.10
CA ASP A 575 21.09 -11.67 -30.67
C ASP A 575 19.77 -12.24 -30.10
N PHE A 576 19.77 -12.60 -28.81
CA PHE A 576 18.61 -13.16 -28.11
C PHE A 576 18.66 -12.82 -26.61
N THR A 577 17.51 -12.93 -25.92
CA THR A 577 17.43 -12.77 -24.47
C THR A 577 17.00 -14.06 -23.79
N THR A 578 17.46 -14.28 -22.55
CA THR A 578 17.10 -15.45 -21.72
C THR A 578 16.46 -14.98 -20.41
N THR A 579 15.17 -15.27 -20.21
CA THR A 579 14.41 -14.90 -19.00
C THR A 579 13.85 -16.15 -18.29
N PRO A 580 13.78 -16.20 -16.95
CA PRO A 580 14.20 -15.17 -15.99
C PRO A 580 15.74 -15.03 -15.86
N ALA A 581 16.16 -14.05 -15.06
CA ALA A 581 17.55 -13.88 -14.67
C ALA A 581 17.97 -14.79 -13.49
N ALA A 582 16.99 -15.28 -12.71
CA ALA A 582 17.20 -16.07 -11.51
C ALA A 582 17.97 -17.38 -11.75
N ALA A 583 18.74 -17.79 -10.75
CA ALA A 583 19.32 -19.13 -10.63
C ALA A 583 18.20 -20.18 -10.44
N PHE A 584 18.48 -21.43 -10.80
CA PHE A 584 17.58 -22.55 -10.51
C PHE A 584 18.06 -23.27 -9.24
N ILE A 585 17.36 -23.05 -8.13
CA ILE A 585 17.60 -23.76 -6.86
C ILE A 585 16.57 -24.88 -6.72
N SER A 586 17.01 -26.06 -6.28
CA SER A 586 16.16 -27.21 -6.00
C SER A 586 16.69 -28.00 -4.80
N GLY A 587 15.82 -28.75 -4.14
CA GLY A 587 16.17 -29.73 -3.11
C GLY A 587 15.43 -31.04 -3.31
N GLY A 588 15.67 -32.00 -2.42
CA GLY A 588 14.93 -33.27 -2.35
C GLY A 588 15.60 -34.29 -1.42
N PRO A 589 14.86 -35.32 -0.99
CA PRO A 589 15.37 -36.33 -0.07
C PRO A 589 16.53 -37.16 -0.66
N LEU A 590 17.33 -37.77 0.21
CA LEU A 590 18.44 -38.62 -0.19
C LEU A 590 17.95 -39.81 -1.04
N GLY A 591 18.44 -39.91 -2.28
CA GLY A 591 17.97 -40.90 -3.26
C GLY A 591 16.84 -40.40 -4.18
N GLY A 592 16.35 -39.17 -4.00
CA GLY A 592 15.28 -38.55 -4.76
C GLY A 592 13.87 -39.06 -4.40
N PRO A 593 12.83 -38.67 -5.16
CA PRO A 593 12.89 -37.94 -6.42
C PRO A 593 13.24 -36.46 -6.25
N PHE A 594 13.85 -35.88 -7.28
CA PHE A 594 14.05 -34.45 -7.41
C PHE A 594 13.15 -33.96 -8.55
N THR A 595 12.14 -33.16 -8.22
CA THR A 595 11.05 -32.78 -9.15
C THR A 595 11.11 -31.33 -9.60
N GLY A 596 12.01 -30.52 -9.02
CA GLY A 596 12.18 -29.12 -9.37
C GLY A 596 12.55 -28.91 -10.84
N THR A 597 11.93 -27.88 -11.44
CA THR A 597 12.28 -27.39 -12.78
C THR A 597 12.13 -25.87 -12.84
N LEU A 598 12.92 -25.21 -13.68
CA LEU A 598 12.77 -23.79 -14.03
C LEU A 598 12.76 -23.63 -15.55
N ASN A 599 11.75 -22.92 -16.06
CA ASN A 599 11.59 -22.64 -17.48
C ASN A 599 12.31 -21.34 -17.85
N TYR A 600 13.39 -21.46 -18.62
CA TYR A 600 14.02 -20.31 -19.28
C TYR A 600 13.42 -20.13 -20.67
N THR A 601 12.86 -18.95 -20.93
CA THR A 601 12.38 -18.55 -22.25
C THR A 601 13.50 -17.83 -22.99
N LEU A 602 13.91 -18.38 -24.13
CA LEU A 602 14.84 -17.76 -25.06
C LEU A 602 14.03 -17.03 -26.13
N THR A 603 14.28 -15.74 -26.35
CA THR A 603 13.56 -14.94 -27.37
C THR A 603 14.55 -14.21 -28.27
N SER A 604 14.45 -14.39 -29.59
CA SER A 604 15.32 -13.68 -30.54
C SER A 604 14.92 -12.21 -30.64
N THR A 605 15.91 -11.32 -30.55
CA THR A 605 15.71 -9.87 -30.74
C THR A 605 15.90 -9.46 -32.21
N LYS A 606 16.56 -10.29 -33.03
CA LYS A 606 16.99 -9.93 -34.40
C LYS A 606 16.26 -10.74 -35.50
N PRO A 607 16.06 -10.16 -36.70
CA PRO A 607 15.37 -10.81 -37.81
C PRO A 607 16.25 -11.84 -38.54
N THR A 608 17.54 -11.93 -38.21
CA THR A 608 18.42 -13.01 -38.66
C THR A 608 18.18 -14.24 -37.79
N PRO A 609 18.02 -15.45 -38.36
CA PRO A 609 17.97 -16.67 -37.55
C PRO A 609 19.23 -16.83 -36.69
N VAL A 610 19.05 -17.23 -35.43
CA VAL A 610 20.15 -17.43 -34.46
C VAL A 610 20.15 -18.88 -33.97
N ASP A 611 21.28 -19.55 -34.20
CA ASP A 611 21.59 -20.89 -33.68
C ASP A 611 22.19 -20.78 -32.27
N ILE A 612 21.54 -21.40 -31.30
CA ILE A 612 21.86 -21.36 -29.87
C ILE A 612 22.19 -22.77 -29.38
N THR A 613 23.30 -22.92 -28.67
CA THR A 613 23.60 -24.15 -27.92
C THR A 613 23.35 -23.88 -26.44
N VAL A 614 22.59 -24.77 -25.78
CA VAL A 614 22.41 -24.74 -24.33
C VAL A 614 23.18 -25.90 -23.72
N THR A 615 24.09 -25.57 -22.81
CA THR A 615 25.02 -26.48 -22.14
C THR A 615 24.69 -26.58 -20.65
N ALA A 616 25.04 -27.70 -20.01
CA ALA A 616 24.99 -27.85 -18.56
C ALA A 616 26.35 -28.34 -18.06
N SER A 617 26.81 -27.84 -16.92
CA SER A 617 28.12 -28.19 -16.36
C SER A 617 28.21 -29.66 -15.92
N ASP A 618 27.10 -30.20 -15.40
CA ASP A 618 27.07 -31.43 -14.63
C ASP A 618 25.95 -32.40 -15.05
N PRO A 619 26.16 -33.73 -14.95
CA PRO A 619 25.23 -34.74 -15.44
C PRO A 619 23.96 -34.91 -14.57
N TRP A 620 23.94 -34.33 -13.37
CA TRP A 620 22.74 -34.26 -12.53
C TRP A 620 21.80 -33.11 -12.93
N ILE A 621 22.24 -32.20 -13.81
CA ILE A 621 21.38 -31.20 -14.46
C ILE A 621 20.82 -31.80 -15.76
N SER A 622 19.56 -31.51 -16.07
CA SER A 622 18.90 -31.87 -17.33
C SER A 622 18.35 -30.64 -18.04
N LEU A 623 18.32 -30.72 -19.38
CA LEU A 623 17.77 -29.72 -20.28
C LEU A 623 16.62 -30.40 -21.07
N ASN A 624 15.39 -29.90 -20.93
CA ASN A 624 14.18 -30.53 -21.46
C ASN A 624 14.07 -32.03 -21.08
N GLY A 625 14.47 -32.38 -19.86
CA GLY A 625 14.42 -33.74 -19.32
C GLY A 625 15.49 -34.71 -19.84
N VAL A 626 16.48 -34.24 -20.61
CA VAL A 626 17.60 -35.04 -21.13
C VAL A 626 18.95 -34.42 -20.77
N ALA A 627 20.04 -35.17 -20.92
CA ALA A 627 21.39 -34.62 -20.80
C ALA A 627 21.72 -33.70 -21.98
N GLY A 628 22.41 -32.58 -21.69
CA GLY A 628 22.85 -31.62 -22.72
C GLY A 628 24.02 -32.13 -23.59
N PRO A 629 24.42 -31.36 -24.62
CA PRO A 629 23.88 -30.04 -24.97
C PRO A 629 22.61 -30.12 -25.85
N LEU A 630 21.72 -29.15 -25.66
CA LEU A 630 20.57 -28.90 -26.52
C LEU A 630 20.95 -27.89 -27.60
N ASN A 631 20.52 -28.08 -28.85
CA ASN A 631 20.79 -27.16 -29.96
C ASN A 631 19.46 -26.67 -30.52
N LEU A 632 19.32 -25.35 -30.68
CA LEU A 632 18.09 -24.65 -30.99
C LEU A 632 18.35 -23.62 -32.09
N THR A 633 17.34 -23.31 -32.90
CA THR A 633 17.38 -22.22 -33.87
C THR A 633 16.14 -21.36 -33.67
N LEU A 634 16.30 -20.08 -33.32
CA LEU A 634 15.21 -19.12 -33.36
C LEU A 634 15.23 -18.42 -34.73
N THR A 635 14.07 -18.34 -35.39
CA THR A 635 13.99 -18.07 -36.84
C THR A 635 13.84 -16.59 -37.22
N GLY A 636 13.63 -15.70 -36.24
CA GLY A 636 13.59 -14.25 -36.43
C GLY A 636 13.09 -13.51 -35.17
N THR A 637 12.97 -12.17 -35.23
CA THR A 637 12.58 -11.34 -34.08
C THR A 637 11.24 -11.77 -33.48
N GLY A 638 11.22 -12.00 -32.16
CA GLY A 638 10.04 -12.44 -31.41
C GLY A 638 9.75 -13.94 -31.50
N ASP A 639 10.49 -14.69 -32.32
CA ASP A 639 10.49 -16.14 -32.24
C ASP A 639 11.14 -16.57 -30.92
N SER A 640 10.52 -17.53 -30.24
CA SER A 640 10.87 -17.89 -28.87
C SER A 640 10.66 -19.36 -28.58
N THR A 641 11.46 -19.88 -27.66
CA THR A 641 11.39 -21.27 -27.22
C THR A 641 11.68 -21.40 -25.73
N ILE A 642 11.17 -22.45 -25.09
CA ILE A 642 11.36 -22.70 -23.67
C ILE A 642 12.36 -23.85 -23.50
N VAL A 643 13.35 -23.62 -22.63
CA VAL A 643 14.21 -24.67 -22.09
C VAL A 643 13.88 -24.85 -20.62
N THR A 644 13.24 -25.98 -20.32
CA THR A 644 13.01 -26.46 -18.97
C THR A 644 14.32 -27.04 -18.45
N VAL A 645 15.00 -26.30 -17.58
CA VAL A 645 16.10 -26.84 -16.78
C VAL A 645 15.49 -27.59 -15.59
N GLY A 646 16.01 -28.77 -15.26
CA GLY A 646 15.48 -29.59 -14.17
C GLY A 646 16.49 -30.63 -13.69
N ILE A 647 16.21 -31.28 -12.56
CA ILE A 647 17.14 -32.27 -12.00
C ILE A 647 17.01 -33.61 -12.72
N SER A 648 18.15 -34.22 -13.07
CA SER A 648 18.25 -35.51 -13.76
C SER A 648 18.30 -36.66 -12.76
N ALA A 649 17.83 -37.85 -13.16
CA ALA A 649 17.87 -39.07 -12.32
C ALA A 649 19.29 -39.54 -11.92
N VAL A 650 20.36 -38.88 -12.40
CA VAL A 650 21.73 -39.06 -11.88
C VAL A 650 21.86 -38.50 -10.45
N ALA A 651 21.07 -37.48 -10.09
CA ALA A 651 21.02 -36.90 -8.74
C ALA A 651 20.68 -37.93 -7.65
N ASN A 652 19.83 -38.92 -7.97
CA ASN A 652 19.46 -40.02 -7.07
C ASN A 652 20.66 -40.88 -6.60
N GLY A 653 21.83 -40.76 -7.26
CA GLY A 653 23.08 -41.42 -6.87
C GLY A 653 24.06 -40.54 -6.08
N LEU A 654 23.69 -39.31 -5.74
CA LEU A 654 24.49 -38.39 -4.94
C LEU A 654 24.38 -38.71 -3.45
N SER A 655 25.40 -38.34 -2.68
CA SER A 655 25.36 -38.33 -1.21
C SER A 655 24.63 -37.08 -0.72
N ALA A 656 24.26 -37.05 0.57
CA ALA A 656 23.70 -35.83 1.15
C ALA A 656 24.70 -34.64 1.09
N GLY A 657 24.16 -33.42 0.96
CA GLY A 657 24.90 -32.16 0.85
C GLY A 657 24.60 -31.37 -0.42
N LEU A 658 25.17 -30.16 -0.49
CA LEU A 658 24.94 -29.19 -1.56
C LEU A 658 25.84 -29.41 -2.79
N TYR A 659 25.22 -29.43 -3.97
CA TYR A 659 25.85 -29.48 -5.28
C TYR A 659 25.55 -28.21 -6.08
N ASN A 660 26.58 -27.57 -6.62
CA ASN A 660 26.46 -26.37 -7.45
C ASN A 660 26.99 -26.66 -8.85
N GLY A 661 26.30 -26.12 -9.86
CA GLY A 661 26.64 -26.20 -11.28
C GLY A 661 26.02 -25.03 -12.04
N SER A 662 26.02 -25.07 -13.37
CA SER A 662 25.47 -23.99 -14.19
C SER A 662 24.92 -24.47 -15.53
N VAL A 663 24.01 -23.68 -16.10
CA VAL A 663 23.55 -23.78 -17.49
C VAL A 663 24.10 -22.61 -18.28
N GLY A 664 24.71 -22.89 -19.43
CA GLY A 664 25.17 -21.90 -20.40
C GLY A 664 24.22 -21.84 -21.59
N PHE A 665 23.97 -20.63 -22.11
CA PHE A 665 23.12 -20.35 -23.27
C PHE A 665 23.98 -19.56 -24.26
N ASP A 666 24.54 -20.24 -25.27
CA ASP A 666 25.62 -19.74 -26.11
C ASP A 666 25.12 -19.39 -27.53
N ASN A 667 25.32 -18.15 -28.00
CA ASN A 667 25.02 -17.72 -29.37
C ASN A 667 26.08 -18.26 -30.34
N THR A 668 25.86 -19.46 -30.88
CA THR A 668 26.79 -20.08 -31.83
C THR A 668 26.81 -19.45 -33.23
N SER A 669 25.85 -18.56 -33.53
CA SER A 669 25.92 -17.68 -34.71
C SER A 669 26.85 -16.48 -34.51
N GLY A 670 27.24 -16.19 -33.27
CA GLY A 670 27.96 -14.99 -32.85
C GLY A 670 27.06 -13.76 -32.72
N GLY A 671 27.60 -12.70 -32.12
CA GLY A 671 26.84 -11.50 -31.77
C GLY A 671 26.76 -11.33 -30.26
N THR A 672 25.55 -11.14 -29.73
CA THR A 672 25.27 -11.01 -28.28
C THR A 672 24.16 -11.99 -27.85
N GLY A 673 23.79 -11.97 -26.56
CA GLY A 673 22.75 -12.83 -26.00
C GLY A 673 23.27 -13.97 -25.12
N ASP A 674 24.57 -14.24 -25.16
CA ASP A 674 25.26 -15.22 -24.31
C ASP A 674 24.91 -15.00 -22.83
N ALA A 675 24.46 -16.07 -22.16
CA ALA A 675 24.05 -16.02 -20.76
C ALA A 675 24.49 -17.28 -20.01
N SER A 676 24.69 -17.16 -18.70
CA SER A 676 24.76 -18.31 -17.80
C SER A 676 23.80 -18.13 -16.63
N ARG A 677 23.35 -19.25 -16.07
CA ARG A 677 22.46 -19.32 -14.91
C ARG A 677 22.99 -20.40 -13.97
N ASP A 678 23.19 -20.05 -12.72
CA ASP A 678 23.63 -21.00 -11.72
C ASP A 678 22.50 -21.99 -11.38
N VAL A 679 22.89 -23.22 -11.05
CA VAL A 679 22.01 -24.28 -10.61
C VAL A 679 22.53 -24.83 -9.29
N ALA A 680 21.69 -24.80 -8.26
CA ALA A 680 21.99 -25.39 -6.95
C ALA A 680 21.02 -26.54 -6.67
N LEU A 681 21.58 -27.68 -6.23
CA LEU A 681 20.84 -28.86 -5.82
C LEU A 681 21.28 -29.23 -4.41
N ASP A 682 20.35 -29.16 -3.45
CA ASP A 682 20.55 -29.79 -2.14
C ASP A 682 20.06 -31.24 -2.16
N VAL A 683 20.85 -32.14 -1.58
CA VAL A 683 20.54 -33.56 -1.47
C VAL A 683 20.37 -33.91 0.00
N GLY A 684 19.17 -34.30 0.39
CA GLY A 684 18.76 -34.52 1.78
C GLY A 684 17.78 -33.47 2.28
N ARG A 685 17.97 -32.19 1.90
CA ARG A 685 17.11 -31.07 2.28
C ARG A 685 16.20 -30.65 1.12
N LEU A 686 14.96 -30.28 1.42
CA LEU A 686 14.04 -29.61 0.49
C LEU A 686 14.30 -28.11 0.56
N VAL A 687 14.32 -27.42 -0.59
CA VAL A 687 14.69 -25.99 -0.66
C VAL A 687 13.56 -25.17 -1.26
N TYR A 688 13.20 -24.09 -0.58
CA TYR A 688 12.11 -23.18 -0.90
C TYR A 688 12.63 -21.75 -1.03
N ALA A 689 12.11 -21.01 -2.00
CA ALA A 689 12.58 -19.66 -2.32
C ALA A 689 11.39 -18.69 -2.48
N PRO A 690 11.54 -17.42 -2.07
CA PRO A 690 10.50 -16.40 -2.16
C PRO A 690 10.24 -15.97 -3.61
N LEU A 691 9.07 -15.36 -3.84
CA LEU A 691 8.69 -14.75 -5.13
C LEU A 691 8.56 -13.22 -5.05
N ASP A 692 8.73 -12.64 -3.85
CA ASP A 692 8.53 -11.22 -3.55
C ASP A 692 9.84 -10.41 -3.46
N VAL A 693 11.02 -11.05 -3.58
CA VAL A 693 12.35 -10.41 -3.58
C VAL A 693 12.78 -9.93 -4.99
N PRO A 694 13.64 -8.90 -5.10
CA PRO A 694 14.27 -8.12 -4.03
C PRO A 694 13.35 -7.08 -3.39
N GLN A 695 13.57 -6.81 -2.10
CA GLN A 695 12.82 -5.82 -1.31
C GLN A 695 13.75 -4.74 -0.74
N PRO A 696 13.42 -3.44 -0.84
CA PRO A 696 14.25 -2.36 -0.31
C PRO A 696 14.14 -2.23 1.22
N ILE A 697 15.29 -2.20 1.91
CA ILE A 697 15.37 -1.91 3.34
C ILE A 697 15.59 -0.41 3.49
N SER A 698 14.58 0.29 4.04
CA SER A 698 14.64 1.74 4.25
C SER A 698 15.02 2.09 5.70
N ASP A 699 15.60 3.26 5.88
CA ASP A 699 16.08 3.83 7.15
C ASP A 699 15.00 3.73 8.25
N ASN A 700 15.30 3.02 9.34
CA ASN A 700 14.40 2.69 10.45
C ASN A 700 13.05 2.08 10.03
N THR A 701 13.05 1.16 9.05
CA THR A 701 11.84 0.41 8.64
C THR A 701 12.00 -1.10 8.81
N ASN A 702 10.85 -1.78 8.92
CA ASN A 702 10.74 -3.23 8.79
C ASN A 702 10.14 -3.61 7.43
N ILE A 703 10.65 -4.70 6.87
CA ILE A 703 10.10 -5.42 5.71
C ILE A 703 9.87 -6.88 6.05
N THR A 704 8.90 -7.49 5.39
CA THR A 704 8.62 -8.93 5.45
C THR A 704 8.70 -9.52 4.04
N SER A 705 9.24 -10.72 3.93
CA SER A 705 9.26 -11.54 2.71
C SER A 705 8.85 -12.96 3.08
N THR A 706 8.13 -13.65 2.18
CA THR A 706 7.40 -14.87 2.53
C THR A 706 7.66 -16.05 1.60
N VAL A 707 7.62 -17.25 2.18
CA VAL A 707 7.78 -18.53 1.48
C VAL A 707 6.65 -19.47 1.89
N THR A 708 5.86 -19.94 0.91
CA THR A 708 4.82 -20.95 1.14
C THR A 708 5.38 -22.35 0.93
N VAL A 709 5.55 -23.10 2.02
CA VAL A 709 5.89 -24.53 1.99
C VAL A 709 4.60 -25.32 1.89
N ASN A 710 4.45 -26.08 0.80
CA ASN A 710 3.24 -26.88 0.54
C ASN A 710 3.39 -28.34 0.98
N ASP A 711 4.63 -28.82 1.14
CA ASP A 711 4.92 -30.18 1.58
C ASP A 711 4.75 -30.29 3.11
N ALA A 712 4.02 -31.32 3.58
CA ALA A 712 3.81 -31.60 5.00
C ALA A 712 4.71 -32.74 5.47
N PHE A 713 5.68 -32.43 6.32
CA PHE A 713 6.57 -33.37 6.99
C PHE A 713 7.07 -32.81 8.31
N CYS A 714 7.65 -33.69 9.12
CA CYS A 714 8.34 -33.34 10.36
C CYS A 714 9.70 -32.73 10.05
N VAL A 715 9.88 -31.45 10.40
CA VAL A 715 11.19 -30.78 10.36
C VAL A 715 12.16 -31.50 11.31
N GLY A 716 13.40 -31.67 10.92
CA GLY A 716 14.46 -32.22 11.77
C GLY A 716 15.85 -31.69 11.47
N ASP A 717 15.91 -30.52 10.81
CA ASP A 717 17.07 -29.66 10.58
C ASP A 717 16.66 -28.52 9.61
N VAL A 718 17.16 -27.29 9.81
CA VAL A 718 16.82 -26.08 9.04
C VAL A 718 18.08 -25.27 8.69
N ASP A 719 18.33 -24.99 7.40
CA ASP A 719 19.23 -23.90 6.99
C ASP A 719 18.42 -22.67 6.53
N LEU A 720 19.02 -21.47 6.66
CA LEU A 720 18.62 -20.29 5.90
C LEU A 720 19.80 -19.64 5.18
N ASP A 721 19.79 -19.59 3.84
CA ASP A 721 20.70 -18.71 3.10
C ASP A 721 20.11 -17.30 3.02
N VAL A 722 20.89 -16.26 3.34
CA VAL A 722 20.45 -14.84 3.34
C VAL A 722 21.44 -13.98 2.56
N ASP A 723 20.92 -13.16 1.65
CA ASP A 723 21.66 -12.17 0.86
C ASP A 723 20.99 -10.78 0.98
N ILE A 724 21.61 -9.91 1.79
CA ILE A 724 21.19 -8.55 2.08
C ILE A 724 22.35 -7.58 1.78
N THR A 725 22.10 -6.63 0.87
CA THR A 725 22.94 -5.42 0.74
C THR A 725 22.56 -4.44 1.85
N HIS A 726 23.50 -3.93 2.66
CA HIS A 726 23.25 -2.85 3.63
C HIS A 726 24.55 -2.15 4.02
N THR A 727 24.54 -0.83 4.23
CA THR A 727 25.78 -0.11 4.62
C THR A 727 26.39 -0.66 5.90
N TYR A 728 25.58 -0.84 6.95
CA TYR A 728 26.02 -1.41 8.21
C TYR A 728 25.00 -2.45 8.70
N ILE A 729 25.47 -3.68 8.91
CA ILE A 729 24.62 -4.76 9.44
C ILE A 729 24.45 -4.67 10.96
N GLY A 730 25.27 -3.85 11.63
CA GLY A 730 25.12 -3.52 13.06
C GLY A 730 23.82 -2.80 13.42
N ASP A 731 23.02 -2.46 12.42
CA ASP A 731 21.75 -1.76 12.58
C ASP A 731 20.52 -2.65 12.32
N LEU A 732 20.73 -3.80 11.66
CA LEU A 732 19.68 -4.75 11.31
C LEU A 732 19.32 -5.71 12.46
N ILE A 733 18.06 -6.10 12.50
CA ILE A 733 17.54 -7.31 13.13
C ILE A 733 16.95 -8.19 12.02
N VAL A 734 17.24 -9.49 12.04
CA VAL A 734 16.70 -10.46 11.08
C VAL A 734 16.10 -11.63 11.85
N GLU A 735 14.82 -11.92 11.61
CA GLU A 735 14.02 -12.90 12.34
C GLU A 735 13.24 -13.79 11.36
N LEU A 736 13.33 -15.10 11.55
CA LEU A 736 12.55 -16.09 10.80
C LEU A 736 11.43 -16.62 11.67
N GLU A 737 10.21 -16.61 11.15
CA GLU A 737 9.00 -17.13 11.80
C GLU A 737 8.45 -18.32 11.02
N SER A 738 8.10 -19.39 11.73
CA SER A 738 7.49 -20.60 11.17
C SER A 738 5.96 -20.51 11.14
N PRO A 739 5.26 -21.37 10.37
CA PRO A 739 3.81 -21.40 10.33
C PRO A 739 3.12 -21.63 11.69
N GLY A 740 3.83 -22.26 12.64
CA GLY A 740 3.37 -22.50 14.02
C GLY A 740 3.73 -21.38 15.00
N GLY A 741 4.17 -20.20 14.53
CA GLY A 741 4.46 -19.05 15.37
C GLY A 741 5.76 -19.13 16.19
N VAL A 742 6.60 -20.14 15.97
CA VAL A 742 7.97 -20.16 16.52
C VAL A 742 8.79 -19.11 15.78
N THR A 743 9.53 -18.25 16.51
CA THR A 743 10.38 -17.20 15.93
C THR A 743 11.82 -17.35 16.39
N VAL A 744 12.77 -17.29 15.46
CA VAL A 744 14.21 -17.38 15.73
C VAL A 744 14.92 -16.14 15.19
N ARG A 745 15.70 -15.46 16.04
CA ARG A 745 16.49 -14.29 15.63
C ARG A 745 17.87 -14.70 15.13
N LEU A 746 18.04 -14.56 13.82
CA LEU A 746 19.25 -14.92 13.08
C LEU A 746 20.34 -13.88 13.26
N HIS A 747 19.98 -12.59 13.17
CA HIS A 747 20.89 -11.47 13.30
C HIS A 747 20.32 -10.45 14.29
N ASN A 748 21.15 -9.99 15.23
CA ASN A 748 20.73 -9.14 16.34
C ASN A 748 21.68 -7.95 16.52
N ARG A 749 21.78 -7.09 15.49
CA ARG A 749 22.61 -5.88 15.46
C ARG A 749 24.11 -6.13 15.69
N THR A 750 24.60 -7.33 15.36
CA THR A 750 26.03 -7.66 15.42
C THR A 750 26.78 -7.19 14.17
N GLY A 751 28.10 -7.39 14.10
CA GLY A 751 28.94 -6.91 12.99
C GLY A 751 29.28 -5.41 13.01
N GLY A 752 28.44 -4.55 13.59
CA GLY A 752 28.71 -3.11 13.69
C GLY A 752 28.82 -2.44 12.32
N THR A 753 29.91 -1.70 12.07
CA THR A 753 30.17 -1.06 10.76
C THR A 753 30.67 -2.03 9.69
N THR A 754 30.07 -3.22 9.60
CA THR A 754 30.35 -4.22 8.56
C THR A 754 29.26 -4.13 7.49
N GLU A 755 29.66 -4.05 6.23
CA GLU A 755 28.73 -3.99 5.07
C GLU A 755 28.20 -5.39 4.71
N ASN A 756 26.90 -5.48 4.46
CA ASN A 756 26.17 -6.64 3.90
C ASN A 756 26.10 -7.94 4.74
N ILE A 757 24.97 -8.66 4.66
CA ILE A 757 24.84 -10.05 5.15
C ILE A 757 24.78 -10.96 3.93
N ILE A 758 25.82 -11.75 3.70
CA ILE A 758 25.83 -12.81 2.69
C ILE A 758 26.34 -14.08 3.40
N THR A 759 25.41 -14.85 3.95
CA THR A 759 25.75 -16.01 4.78
C THR A 759 24.66 -17.08 4.78
N ARG A 760 25.03 -18.26 5.26
CA ARG A 760 24.10 -19.29 5.72
C ARG A 760 23.97 -19.21 7.23
N TYR A 761 22.75 -19.25 7.73
CA TYR A 761 22.45 -19.63 9.10
C TYR A 761 22.15 -21.13 9.16
N ASP A 762 22.84 -21.80 10.09
CA ASP A 762 22.92 -23.25 10.27
C ASP A 762 23.67 -23.46 11.60
N ASP A 763 23.04 -24.15 12.56
CA ASP A 763 23.54 -24.34 13.92
C ASP A 763 24.05 -25.76 14.23
N ASP A 764 23.65 -26.77 13.43
CA ASP A 764 24.09 -28.16 13.56
C ASP A 764 25.20 -28.56 12.53
N GLY A 765 25.48 -27.70 11.54
CA GLY A 765 26.43 -27.91 10.44
C GLY A 765 27.70 -27.05 10.47
N ASP A 766 27.96 -26.30 9.38
CA ASP A 766 29.17 -25.48 9.18
C ASP A 766 28.92 -24.02 8.77
N GLY A 767 27.67 -23.54 8.84
CA GLY A 767 27.28 -22.14 8.66
C GLY A 767 27.43 -21.23 9.90
N THR A 768 26.57 -20.22 9.98
CA THR A 768 26.55 -19.20 11.04
C THR A 768 25.48 -19.52 12.07
N ILE A 769 25.87 -19.63 13.34
CA ILE A 769 24.93 -19.83 14.45
C ILE A 769 24.09 -18.53 14.62
N PRO A 770 22.75 -18.62 14.79
CA PRO A 770 21.89 -17.46 15.07
C PRO A 770 22.33 -16.65 16.30
N ASP A 771 22.27 -15.31 16.21
CA ASP A 771 22.59 -14.40 17.31
C ASP A 771 21.66 -14.54 18.54
N GLY A 772 20.42 -15.02 18.32
CA GLY A 772 19.42 -15.24 19.34
C GLY A 772 18.61 -13.99 19.74
N PRO A 773 17.44 -14.14 20.41
CA PRO A 773 16.92 -15.36 21.00
C PRO A 773 16.46 -16.42 19.99
N GLY A 774 16.40 -17.67 20.47
CA GLY A 774 16.15 -18.86 19.66
C GLY A 774 17.40 -19.41 18.95
N GLN A 775 17.30 -20.63 18.43
CA GLN A 775 18.23 -21.35 17.54
C GLN A 775 17.40 -22.04 16.43
N LEU A 776 18.00 -22.44 15.31
CA LEU A 776 17.23 -23.05 14.20
C LEU A 776 16.67 -24.43 14.58
N ALA A 777 17.37 -25.16 15.46
CA ALA A 777 16.86 -26.38 16.08
C ALA A 777 15.57 -26.18 16.93
N ASP A 778 15.16 -24.95 17.26
CA ASP A 778 13.84 -24.70 17.88
C ASP A 778 12.67 -24.94 16.90
N PHE A 779 12.94 -25.10 15.61
CA PHE A 779 11.97 -25.53 14.60
C PHE A 779 11.84 -27.06 14.48
N ASP A 780 12.73 -27.84 15.11
CA ASP A 780 12.71 -29.31 15.00
C ASP A 780 11.42 -29.91 15.57
N PHE A 781 11.01 -31.03 14.96
CA PHE A 781 9.75 -31.74 15.18
C PHE A 781 8.48 -30.97 14.77
N GLY A 782 8.58 -29.65 14.54
CA GLY A 782 7.52 -28.81 14.01
C GLY A 782 7.09 -29.17 12.58
N GLY A 783 5.96 -28.58 12.17
CA GLY A 783 5.39 -28.75 10.84
C GLY A 783 6.09 -27.89 9.79
N SER A 784 6.47 -28.51 8.68
CA SER A 784 7.02 -27.79 7.52
C SER A 784 5.98 -26.92 6.80
N GLN A 785 4.72 -27.37 6.72
CA GLN A 785 3.69 -26.81 5.83
C GLN A 785 3.14 -25.47 6.36
N GLY A 786 2.99 -24.50 5.45
CA GLY A 786 2.39 -23.20 5.72
C GLY A 786 3.21 -22.03 5.16
N VAL A 787 3.03 -20.83 5.72
CA VAL A 787 3.79 -19.64 5.36
C VAL A 787 4.91 -19.41 6.36
N TRP A 788 6.16 -19.46 5.88
CA TRP A 788 7.33 -19.02 6.61
C TRP A 788 7.62 -17.55 6.28
N THR A 789 7.92 -16.74 7.28
CA THR A 789 8.08 -15.29 7.15
C THR A 789 9.48 -14.87 7.60
N LEU A 790 10.25 -14.24 6.71
CA LEU A 790 11.49 -13.57 7.06
C LEU A 790 11.22 -12.08 7.27
N THR A 791 11.41 -11.60 8.50
CA THR A 791 11.35 -10.19 8.87
C THR A 791 12.76 -9.61 8.91
N VAL A 792 12.98 -8.51 8.19
CA VAL A 792 14.21 -7.71 8.27
C VAL A 792 13.85 -6.31 8.74
N SER A 793 14.45 -5.86 9.84
CA SER A 793 14.15 -4.57 10.45
C SER A 793 15.44 -3.77 10.64
N ASP A 794 15.54 -2.63 9.98
CA ASP A 794 16.55 -1.63 10.31
C ASP A 794 16.13 -0.83 11.55
N ASN A 795 17.09 -0.59 12.44
CA ASN A 795 16.88 -0.02 13.77
C ASN A 795 17.87 1.12 14.10
N ALA A 796 18.60 1.69 13.14
CA ALA A 796 19.33 2.94 13.34
C ALA A 796 19.34 3.84 12.10
N GLY A 797 19.49 5.15 12.30
CA GLY A 797 19.32 6.13 11.22
C GLY A 797 20.58 6.42 10.41
N SER A 798 20.34 6.82 9.15
CA SER A 798 21.27 7.25 8.07
C SER A 798 21.66 6.17 7.05
N ASP A 799 21.33 4.91 7.27
CA ASP A 799 21.77 3.79 6.43
C ASP A 799 20.58 3.02 5.82
N THR A 800 20.82 2.37 4.67
CA THR A 800 19.77 1.74 3.84
C THR A 800 20.33 0.57 3.03
N GLY A 801 19.45 -0.22 2.41
CA GLY A 801 19.87 -1.33 1.56
C GLY A 801 18.73 -2.10 0.90
N ALA A 802 18.92 -3.40 0.69
CA ALA A 802 17.93 -4.30 0.12
C ALA A 802 18.15 -5.76 0.56
N LEU A 803 17.06 -6.46 0.84
CA LEU A 803 17.02 -7.93 0.82
C LEU A 803 17.07 -8.36 -0.65
N ASN A 804 18.23 -8.84 -1.10
CA ASN A 804 18.46 -9.24 -2.48
C ASN A 804 17.77 -10.58 -2.76
N ASN A 805 17.96 -11.55 -1.86
CA ASN A 805 17.40 -12.90 -1.92
C ASN A 805 17.50 -13.62 -0.57
N TRP A 806 16.73 -14.69 -0.36
CA TRP A 806 16.97 -15.70 0.67
C TRP A 806 16.42 -17.05 0.23
N SER A 807 16.76 -18.15 0.93
CA SER A 807 16.11 -19.44 0.72
C SER A 807 16.10 -20.31 1.97
N LEU A 808 14.94 -20.89 2.28
CA LEU A 808 14.71 -21.83 3.37
C LEU A 808 15.07 -23.24 2.93
N ARG A 809 15.83 -23.97 3.75
CA ARG A 809 16.13 -25.38 3.55
C ARG A 809 15.62 -26.18 4.72
N LEU A 810 14.80 -27.19 4.47
CA LEU A 810 14.20 -28.04 5.50
C LEU A 810 14.61 -29.49 5.26
N ALA A 811 15.22 -30.13 6.26
CA ALA A 811 15.42 -31.57 6.27
C ALA A 811 14.17 -32.27 6.84
N PRO A 812 13.61 -33.28 6.14
CA PRO A 812 12.62 -34.16 6.74
C PRO A 812 13.30 -35.12 7.73
N ASN A 813 12.82 -35.16 8.97
CA ASN A 813 13.30 -36.09 10.02
C ASN A 813 13.02 -37.58 9.71
N GLY A 814 12.26 -37.86 8.63
CA GLY A 814 11.94 -39.22 8.18
C GLY A 814 10.87 -39.94 9.01
N VAL A 815 10.29 -39.25 9.99
CA VAL A 815 9.13 -39.64 10.79
C VAL A 815 7.93 -38.73 10.47
N THR A 816 6.71 -39.13 10.84
CA THR A 816 5.62 -38.14 10.99
C THR A 816 5.90 -37.27 12.22
N CYS A 817 5.25 -36.13 12.35
CA CYS A 817 5.29 -35.41 13.62
C CYS A 817 4.62 -36.28 14.70
N PRO A 818 5.03 -36.17 15.97
CA PRO A 818 4.10 -36.31 17.06
C PRO A 818 2.98 -35.26 16.88
N PRO A 819 1.70 -35.60 17.11
CA PRO A 819 0.67 -34.58 17.27
C PRO A 819 0.93 -33.75 18.54
N ILE A 820 0.22 -32.63 18.70
CA ILE A 820 0.33 -31.73 19.84
C ILE A 820 -0.94 -31.88 20.68
N ALA A 821 -0.79 -32.02 22.00
CA ALA A 821 -1.88 -31.82 22.96
C ALA A 821 -1.66 -30.46 23.64
N PHE A 822 -2.73 -29.71 23.90
CA PHE A 822 -2.64 -28.39 24.53
C PHE A 822 -3.01 -28.46 26.01
N ASP A 823 -2.24 -27.76 26.85
CA ASP A 823 -2.54 -27.61 28.28
C ASP A 823 -3.84 -26.81 28.47
N ALA A 824 -4.63 -27.16 29.48
CA ALA A 824 -5.90 -26.50 29.78
C ALA A 824 -6.03 -26.16 31.27
N THR A 825 -6.79 -25.10 31.57
CA THR A 825 -7.20 -24.77 32.95
C THR A 825 -8.70 -24.55 32.96
N VAL A 826 -9.43 -25.37 33.73
CA VAL A 826 -10.89 -25.41 33.72
C VAL A 826 -11.42 -25.40 35.16
N SER A 827 -12.10 -24.33 35.55
CA SER A 827 -12.87 -24.34 36.81
C SER A 827 -14.07 -25.26 36.64
N VAL A 828 -14.37 -26.08 37.65
CA VAL A 828 -15.46 -27.09 37.63
C VAL A 828 -16.27 -27.06 38.93
N SER A 829 -17.47 -27.66 38.94
CA SER A 829 -18.29 -27.72 40.16
C SER A 829 -17.65 -28.63 41.24
N GLU A 830 -17.92 -28.34 42.51
CA GLU A 830 -17.56 -29.21 43.66
C GLU A 830 -18.58 -30.33 43.93
N THR A 831 -19.72 -30.33 43.23
CA THR A 831 -20.80 -31.32 43.41
C THR A 831 -21.43 -31.83 42.12
N LEU A 832 -21.12 -31.24 40.95
CA LEU A 832 -21.77 -31.57 39.67
C LEU A 832 -20.78 -32.07 38.61
N GLN A 833 -21.19 -33.14 37.93
CA GLN A 833 -20.53 -33.65 36.73
C GLN A 833 -20.34 -32.54 35.69
N SER A 834 -19.08 -32.23 35.40
CA SER A 834 -18.65 -31.09 34.59
C SER A 834 -18.00 -31.56 33.29
N LEU A 835 -18.48 -31.10 32.13
CA LEU A 835 -17.89 -31.48 30.83
C LEU A 835 -16.60 -30.70 30.58
N VAL A 836 -15.52 -31.42 30.33
CA VAL A 836 -14.18 -30.90 30.03
C VAL A 836 -13.80 -31.29 28.60
N THR A 837 -13.62 -30.29 27.74
CA THR A 837 -13.07 -30.47 26.39
C THR A 837 -11.54 -30.49 26.44
N LEU A 838 -10.96 -31.41 25.68
CA LEU A 838 -9.53 -31.59 25.46
C LEU A 838 -9.18 -31.06 24.07
N ASP A 839 -8.05 -30.38 23.92
CA ASP A 839 -7.63 -29.82 22.63
C ASP A 839 -6.29 -30.41 22.16
N GLY A 840 -6.12 -30.50 20.85
CA GLY A 840 -4.92 -31.03 20.22
C GLY A 840 -4.96 -30.97 18.70
N GLU A 841 -3.79 -31.01 18.09
CA GLU A 841 -3.59 -30.84 16.64
C GLU A 841 -2.69 -31.95 16.06
N SER A 842 -3.10 -32.55 14.95
CA SER A 842 -2.18 -33.31 14.11
C SER A 842 -1.58 -32.38 13.06
N VAL A 843 -0.25 -32.26 13.07
CA VAL A 843 0.53 -31.51 12.07
C VAL A 843 0.39 -32.08 10.65
N GLN A 844 -0.12 -33.30 10.51
CA GLN A 844 -0.46 -33.94 9.23
C GLN A 844 -1.97 -33.94 8.94
N SER A 845 -2.77 -33.23 9.74
CA SER A 845 -4.25 -33.24 9.72
C SER A 845 -4.87 -34.64 9.77
N LEU A 846 -4.20 -35.57 10.46
CA LEU A 846 -4.68 -36.93 10.68
C LEU A 846 -5.72 -36.95 11.82
N PRO A 847 -6.70 -37.88 11.81
CA PRO A 847 -7.68 -38.00 12.89
C PRO A 847 -7.00 -38.32 14.24
N LEU A 848 -7.30 -37.50 15.25
CA LEU A 848 -6.77 -37.66 16.60
C LEU A 848 -7.60 -38.63 17.44
N ALA A 849 -6.91 -39.44 18.23
CA ALA A 849 -7.47 -40.20 19.34
C ALA A 849 -6.94 -39.60 20.65
N PHE A 850 -7.84 -39.08 21.48
CA PHE A 850 -7.51 -38.53 22.79
C PHE A 850 -7.26 -39.67 23.79
N ILE A 851 -6.17 -39.59 24.56
CA ILE A 851 -5.71 -40.61 25.49
C ILE A 851 -5.46 -39.99 26.87
N ILE A 852 -6.33 -40.31 27.82
CA ILE A 852 -6.16 -39.97 29.23
C ILE A 852 -4.95 -40.74 29.77
N ALA A 853 -3.96 -40.02 30.32
CA ALA A 853 -2.65 -40.51 30.73
C ALA A 853 -2.51 -40.61 32.26
N SER A 854 -3.15 -39.71 33.02
CA SER A 854 -3.41 -39.86 34.46
C SER A 854 -4.90 -39.69 34.75
N LEU A 855 -5.34 -40.16 35.91
CA LEU A 855 -6.64 -39.78 36.48
C LEU A 855 -6.45 -38.57 37.40
N PRO A 856 -7.55 -37.86 37.75
CA PRO A 856 -7.53 -36.87 38.83
C PRO A 856 -7.20 -37.53 40.18
N GLY A 857 -6.88 -36.72 41.19
CA GLY A 857 -6.59 -37.17 42.54
C GLY A 857 -7.80 -37.14 43.49
N GLN A 858 -8.84 -36.39 43.13
CA GLN A 858 -9.97 -35.98 43.96
C GLN A 858 -11.31 -35.96 43.18
N GLY A 859 -11.40 -36.77 42.12
CA GLY A 859 -12.60 -37.01 41.33
C GLY A 859 -12.39 -38.13 40.29
N ASP A 860 -13.47 -38.68 39.77
CA ASP A 860 -13.47 -39.66 38.68
C ASP A 860 -13.59 -38.97 37.31
N LEU A 861 -13.18 -39.66 36.24
CA LEU A 861 -13.46 -39.27 34.85
C LEU A 861 -14.40 -40.27 34.19
N ILE A 862 -15.29 -39.77 33.32
CA ILE A 862 -16.28 -40.56 32.58
C ILE A 862 -16.21 -40.20 31.10
N ASP A 863 -15.98 -41.19 30.25
CA ASP A 863 -16.16 -41.07 28.80
C ASP A 863 -17.66 -41.10 28.48
N SER A 864 -18.17 -40.11 27.74
CA SER A 864 -19.61 -39.99 27.41
C SER A 864 -20.16 -41.15 26.56
N MET A 865 -19.28 -41.90 25.87
CA MET A 865 -19.60 -43.11 25.11
C MET A 865 -19.01 -44.40 25.72
N GLY A 866 -18.00 -44.28 26.60
CA GLY A 866 -17.26 -45.41 27.20
C GLY A 866 -17.50 -45.67 28.69
N GLY A 867 -18.12 -44.75 29.41
CA GLY A 867 -18.35 -44.81 30.86
C GLY A 867 -17.11 -44.49 31.71
N MET A 868 -17.18 -44.83 33.00
CA MET A 868 -16.17 -44.49 34.01
C MET A 868 -14.75 -45.02 33.67
N ILE A 869 -13.80 -44.08 33.60
CA ILE A 869 -12.41 -44.27 33.22
C ILE A 869 -11.59 -44.71 34.45
N SER A 870 -11.74 -45.98 34.84
CA SER A 870 -11.11 -46.53 36.07
C SER A 870 -9.66 -47.03 35.90
N THR A 871 -9.06 -46.95 34.70
CA THR A 871 -7.67 -47.35 34.44
C THR A 871 -7.05 -46.56 33.29
N VAL A 872 -5.82 -46.05 33.48
CA VAL A 872 -5.02 -45.34 32.47
C VAL A 872 -3.81 -46.16 31.99
N PRO A 873 -3.31 -45.94 30.74
CA PRO A 873 -3.84 -45.02 29.74
C PRO A 873 -5.17 -45.52 29.13
N TYR A 874 -6.08 -44.58 28.86
CA TYR A 874 -7.40 -44.85 28.29
C TYR A 874 -7.65 -43.99 27.06
N THR A 875 -8.00 -44.60 25.94
CA THR A 875 -8.35 -43.88 24.70
C THR A 875 -9.85 -43.67 24.63
N LEU A 876 -10.29 -42.42 24.41
CA LEU A 876 -11.70 -42.08 24.34
C LEU A 876 -12.39 -42.76 23.15
N ILE A 877 -13.61 -43.24 23.38
CA ILE A 877 -14.40 -43.97 22.39
C ILE A 877 -14.96 -43.00 21.33
N GLY A 878 -15.15 -43.50 20.12
CA GLY A 878 -15.81 -42.74 19.04
C GLY A 878 -15.02 -41.54 18.48
N MET A 879 -13.73 -41.41 18.83
CA MET A 879 -12.93 -40.19 18.58
C MET A 879 -13.49 -38.93 19.29
N GLY A 880 -14.07 -39.12 20.48
CA GLY A 880 -14.43 -38.01 21.36
C GLY A 880 -13.21 -37.21 21.82
N ASP A 881 -13.45 -35.90 21.97
CA ASP A 881 -12.53 -34.85 22.46
C ASP A 881 -12.89 -34.41 23.89
N THR A 882 -13.79 -35.12 24.56
CA THR A 882 -14.47 -34.65 25.77
C THR A 882 -14.54 -35.74 26.84
N VAL A 883 -14.29 -35.36 28.09
CA VAL A 883 -14.54 -36.18 29.29
C VAL A 883 -15.46 -35.44 30.25
N ILE A 884 -16.25 -36.19 31.00
CA ILE A 884 -17.02 -35.67 32.13
C ILE A 884 -16.18 -35.90 33.38
N TYR A 885 -15.91 -34.83 34.13
CA TYR A 885 -15.26 -34.88 35.44
C TYR A 885 -16.31 -34.91 36.55
N ASP A 886 -16.16 -35.85 37.50
CA ASP A 886 -17.10 -36.11 38.59
C ASP A 886 -16.35 -35.95 39.93
N PRO A 887 -16.54 -34.85 40.70
CA PRO A 887 -15.75 -34.57 41.91
C PRO A 887 -16.03 -35.56 43.06
N ASP A 888 -15.03 -35.81 43.92
CA ASP A 888 -15.26 -36.45 45.23
C ASP A 888 -16.26 -35.62 46.06
N ASP A 889 -17.25 -36.25 46.69
CA ASP A 889 -18.27 -35.63 47.56
C ASP A 889 -17.73 -34.48 48.45
N GLY A 890 -17.99 -33.23 48.06
CA GLY A 890 -17.60 -32.03 48.81
C GLY A 890 -16.10 -31.71 48.76
N TYR A 891 -15.40 -32.07 47.69
CA TYR A 891 -14.05 -31.62 47.42
C TYR A 891 -14.03 -30.25 46.71
N ALA A 892 -13.30 -29.30 47.31
CA ALA A 892 -13.02 -28.00 46.72
C ALA A 892 -11.50 -27.70 46.77
N GLY A 893 -10.94 -27.26 45.65
CA GLY A 893 -9.52 -26.99 45.47
C GLY A 893 -8.97 -27.45 44.12
N PRO A 894 -7.65 -27.32 43.90
CA PRO A 894 -7.01 -27.72 42.65
C PRO A 894 -6.84 -29.24 42.58
N ASP A 895 -7.43 -29.84 41.56
CA ASP A 895 -7.08 -31.18 41.07
C ASP A 895 -6.45 -31.06 39.66
N ALA A 896 -5.88 -32.13 39.13
CA ALA A 896 -5.37 -32.15 37.76
C ALA A 896 -5.34 -33.56 37.18
N PHE A 897 -5.59 -33.67 35.88
CA PHE A 897 -5.33 -34.90 35.12
C PHE A 897 -4.53 -34.63 33.87
N GLN A 898 -3.81 -35.66 33.41
CA GLN A 898 -2.93 -35.58 32.26
C GLN A 898 -3.55 -36.30 31.07
N PHE A 899 -3.41 -35.74 29.87
CA PHE A 899 -3.77 -36.42 28.62
C PHE A 899 -2.69 -36.26 27.56
N ARG A 900 -2.89 -36.93 26.43
CA ARG A 900 -2.09 -36.85 25.21
C ARG A 900 -2.97 -37.25 24.04
N VAL A 901 -2.66 -36.78 22.84
CA VAL A 901 -3.35 -37.19 21.61
C VAL A 901 -2.48 -38.16 20.79
N ASN A 902 -3.11 -38.95 19.91
CA ASN A 902 -2.43 -39.88 19.03
C ASN A 902 -3.06 -39.92 17.64
N ASP A 903 -2.22 -39.87 16.60
CA ASP A 903 -2.63 -39.98 15.18
C ASP A 903 -1.95 -41.14 14.43
N GLY A 904 -1.27 -42.01 15.18
CA GLY A 904 -0.22 -42.91 14.69
C GLY A 904 1.07 -42.76 15.49
N GLN A 905 1.36 -41.55 15.99
CA GLN A 905 2.35 -41.31 17.06
C GLN A 905 1.71 -40.63 18.27
N ASP A 906 2.32 -40.80 19.45
CA ASP A 906 1.87 -40.17 20.69
C ASP A 906 2.41 -38.74 20.80
N SER A 907 1.57 -37.78 21.20
CA SER A 907 2.02 -36.44 21.57
C SER A 907 2.87 -36.42 22.85
N ALA A 908 3.45 -35.25 23.15
CA ALA A 908 3.80 -34.90 24.52
C ALA A 908 2.55 -34.99 25.44
N ILE A 909 2.77 -35.17 26.73
CA ILE A 909 1.69 -35.10 27.71
C ILE A 909 1.36 -33.63 27.96
N ALA A 910 0.07 -33.31 27.95
CA ALA A 910 -0.48 -32.03 28.36
C ALA A 910 -1.19 -32.16 29.72
N ASP A 911 -1.15 -31.09 30.51
CA ASP A 911 -1.77 -30.98 31.83
C ASP A 911 -3.15 -30.30 31.71
N VAL A 912 -4.16 -30.87 32.38
CA VAL A 912 -5.47 -30.24 32.59
C VAL A 912 -5.60 -29.91 34.08
N ASP A 913 -5.36 -28.65 34.42
CA ASP A 913 -5.57 -28.11 35.77
C ASP A 913 -7.07 -27.85 36.00
N LEU A 914 -7.63 -28.45 37.05
CA LEU A 914 -9.03 -28.31 37.44
C LEU A 914 -9.16 -27.48 38.72
N ASP A 915 -9.92 -26.39 38.68
CA ASP A 915 -10.22 -25.55 39.86
C ASP A 915 -11.62 -25.88 40.39
N VAL A 916 -11.68 -26.91 41.24
CA VAL A 916 -12.92 -27.52 41.73
C VAL A 916 -13.55 -26.65 42.83
N GLY A 917 -14.81 -26.24 42.65
CA GLY A 917 -15.45 -25.22 43.50
C GLY A 917 -14.93 -23.79 43.24
N GLY A 918 -14.22 -23.59 42.13
CA GLY A 918 -13.65 -22.31 41.71
C GLY A 918 -14.71 -21.31 41.19
N PRO A 919 -14.48 -19.99 41.31
CA PRO A 919 -15.37 -18.99 40.73
C PRO A 919 -15.42 -19.09 39.20
N GLN A 920 -16.62 -19.20 38.64
CA GLN A 920 -16.92 -19.27 37.20
C GLN A 920 -17.19 -17.87 36.61
N LEU A 921 -17.12 -17.70 35.29
CA LEU A 921 -17.63 -16.49 34.62
C LEU A 921 -19.17 -16.52 34.55
N VAL A 922 -19.83 -15.60 35.25
CA VAL A 922 -21.31 -15.57 35.37
C VAL A 922 -21.94 -14.51 34.46
N TYR A 923 -21.32 -13.33 34.34
CA TYR A 923 -21.77 -12.25 33.46
C TYR A 923 -20.59 -11.57 32.79
N GLN A 924 -20.75 -11.18 31.52
CA GLN A 924 -19.74 -10.45 30.75
C GLN A 924 -20.38 -9.28 29.99
N TYR A 925 -19.67 -8.16 29.95
CA TYR A 925 -20.05 -6.92 29.27
C TYR A 925 -18.84 -6.39 28.47
N PRO A 926 -18.58 -6.88 27.25
CA PRO A 926 -17.38 -6.57 26.45
C PRO A 926 -17.45 -5.20 25.72
N MET A 927 -18.32 -4.30 26.19
CA MET A 927 -18.68 -2.97 25.68
C MET A 927 -18.92 -2.77 24.16
N ASP A 928 -18.77 -3.78 23.30
CA ASP A 928 -19.13 -3.77 21.87
C ASP A 928 -20.61 -3.43 21.62
N THR A 929 -21.47 -3.61 22.63
CA THR A 929 -22.86 -3.14 22.63
C THR A 929 -23.19 -2.49 23.98
N ASN A 930 -23.87 -1.35 23.93
CA ASN A 930 -24.21 -0.56 25.11
C ASN A 930 -25.12 -1.33 26.09
N PRO A 931 -24.65 -1.66 27.32
CA PRO A 931 -25.43 -2.43 28.30
C PRO A 931 -26.51 -1.60 29.03
N GLY A 932 -26.82 -0.38 28.58
CA GLY A 932 -27.90 0.46 29.10
C GLY A 932 -27.64 1.09 30.47
N TRP A 933 -26.36 1.17 30.88
CA TRP A 933 -25.98 1.66 32.21
C TRP A 933 -26.23 3.16 32.40
N SER A 934 -26.56 3.53 33.63
CA SER A 934 -26.95 4.90 33.98
C SER A 934 -25.75 5.82 34.15
N THR A 935 -25.77 6.99 33.49
CA THR A 935 -24.67 7.96 33.47
C THR A 935 -25.04 9.29 34.13
N GLN A 936 -24.01 10.01 34.59
CA GLN A 936 -24.10 11.36 35.16
C GLN A 936 -22.89 12.19 34.73
N GLY A 937 -23.02 13.52 34.65
CA GLY A 937 -21.92 14.38 34.19
C GLY A 937 -21.51 14.05 32.74
N SER A 938 -20.21 13.81 32.53
CA SER A 938 -19.62 13.49 31.22
C SER A 938 -19.45 12.00 30.93
N TRP A 939 -19.98 11.09 31.78
CA TRP A 939 -19.98 9.65 31.50
C TRP A 939 -20.75 9.35 30.21
N ALA A 940 -20.08 8.74 29.24
CA ALA A 940 -20.62 8.43 27.91
C ALA A 940 -20.18 7.04 27.42
N TYR A 941 -20.99 6.46 26.54
CA TYR A 941 -20.67 5.25 25.80
C TYR A 941 -20.34 5.62 24.36
N GLY A 942 -19.25 5.08 23.80
CA GLY A 942 -18.78 5.40 22.45
C GLY A 942 -17.32 5.02 22.22
N PRO A 943 -16.78 5.25 21.02
CA PRO A 943 -15.34 5.17 20.80
C PRO A 943 -14.63 6.35 21.49
N PRO A 944 -13.50 6.12 22.18
CA PRO A 944 -12.68 7.18 22.75
C PRO A 944 -11.86 7.89 21.65
N ALA A 945 -11.60 9.18 21.81
CA ALA A 945 -11.02 10.01 20.74
C ALA A 945 -9.48 9.99 20.64
N GLY A 946 -8.77 9.28 21.53
CA GLY A 946 -7.31 9.29 21.58
C GLY A 946 -6.69 10.65 21.99
N LEU A 947 -7.41 11.46 22.78
CA LEU A 947 -7.00 12.81 23.20
C LEU A 947 -6.56 12.85 24.66
N SER A 948 -5.59 13.70 25.00
CA SER A 948 -5.05 13.87 26.37
C SER A 948 -4.60 12.57 27.09
N GLY A 949 -4.27 11.53 26.32
CA GLY A 949 -3.88 10.22 26.84
C GLY A 949 -5.01 9.18 26.86
N ASP A 950 -6.22 9.49 26.40
CA ASP A 950 -7.25 8.48 26.09
C ASP A 950 -6.70 7.38 25.15
N PRO A 951 -7.23 6.15 25.21
CA PRO A 951 -7.04 5.15 24.16
C PRO A 951 -7.75 5.55 22.85
N SER A 952 -7.39 4.90 21.75
CA SER A 952 -8.00 5.09 20.42
C SER A 952 -9.12 4.09 20.08
N SER A 953 -9.38 3.13 20.97
CA SER A 953 -10.33 2.01 20.82
C SER A 953 -10.70 1.47 22.20
N GLY A 954 -11.51 0.41 22.27
CA GLY A 954 -11.57 -0.43 23.46
C GLY A 954 -10.29 -1.24 23.69
N ALA A 955 -10.30 -2.06 24.74
CA ALA A 955 -9.38 -3.16 24.95
C ALA A 955 -9.74 -4.34 24.02
N THR A 956 -11.04 -4.60 23.87
CA THR A 956 -11.61 -5.32 22.74
C THR A 956 -12.49 -4.37 21.91
N GLY A 957 -12.77 -4.75 20.65
CA GLY A 957 -13.66 -3.95 19.79
C GLY A 957 -13.25 -2.48 19.60
N LEU A 958 -14.25 -1.58 19.62
CA LEU A 958 -14.08 -0.14 19.35
C LEU A 958 -14.74 0.79 20.39
N TYR A 959 -15.45 0.26 21.37
CA TYR A 959 -16.38 1.01 22.22
C TYR A 959 -16.03 0.86 23.70
N VAL A 960 -16.16 1.94 24.47
CA VAL A 960 -15.91 1.95 25.92
C VAL A 960 -17.00 2.73 26.66
N TYR A 961 -17.08 2.54 27.97
CA TYR A 961 -17.68 3.55 28.85
C TYR A 961 -16.59 4.49 29.39
N GLY A 962 -16.58 5.73 28.90
CA GLY A 962 -15.56 6.73 29.22
C GLY A 962 -16.11 7.95 29.96
N TYR A 963 -15.26 8.62 30.74
CA TYR A 963 -15.57 9.87 31.41
C TYR A 963 -15.07 11.07 30.61
N ASN A 964 -15.91 11.55 29.68
CA ASN A 964 -15.56 12.43 28.56
C ASN A 964 -14.65 11.76 27.51
N LEU A 965 -15.24 11.02 26.58
CA LEU A 965 -14.58 10.35 25.43
C LEU A 965 -13.81 11.30 24.45
N ASN A 966 -13.60 12.57 24.81
CA ASN A 966 -12.98 13.60 23.99
C ASN A 966 -11.90 14.34 24.80
N GLY A 967 -11.14 13.64 25.64
CA GLY A 967 -10.12 14.20 26.53
C GLY A 967 -10.66 14.66 27.89
N ASP A 968 -9.96 15.61 28.51
CA ASP A 968 -9.91 15.70 29.98
C ASP A 968 -11.23 15.90 30.74
N TYR A 969 -11.26 15.42 31.99
CA TYR A 969 -12.29 15.81 32.95
C TYR A 969 -12.17 17.29 33.37
N THR A 970 -13.18 17.82 34.05
CA THR A 970 -13.20 19.22 34.47
C THR A 970 -12.68 19.41 35.91
N SER A 971 -11.99 20.52 36.17
CA SER A 971 -11.65 20.97 37.53
C SER A 971 -12.90 21.43 38.31
N GLY A 972 -12.89 21.30 39.65
CA GLY A 972 -13.89 21.83 40.57
C GLY A 972 -15.22 21.08 40.62
N MET A 973 -15.24 19.81 40.21
CA MET A 973 -16.46 19.02 40.05
C MET A 973 -16.99 18.44 41.37
N THR A 974 -18.31 18.22 41.41
CA THR A 974 -18.94 17.26 42.32
C THR A 974 -18.90 15.86 41.73
N VAL A 975 -18.91 14.82 42.57
CA VAL A 975 -18.97 13.41 42.18
C VAL A 975 -20.03 13.14 41.08
N GLN A 976 -19.62 12.50 40.00
CA GLN A 976 -20.45 12.00 38.90
C GLN A 976 -20.26 10.49 38.76
N ASN A 977 -21.34 9.76 38.49
CA ASN A 977 -21.36 8.31 38.57
C ASN A 977 -21.80 7.67 37.23
N LEU A 978 -21.06 6.67 36.79
CA LEU A 978 -21.57 5.56 35.98
C LEU A 978 -22.10 4.52 36.96
N THR A 979 -23.27 3.93 36.72
CA THR A 979 -23.82 2.89 37.59
C THR A 979 -24.57 1.86 36.76
N SER A 980 -24.22 0.59 36.96
CA SER A 980 -24.79 -0.54 36.24
C SER A 980 -26.30 -0.69 36.50
N THR A 981 -26.97 -1.46 35.65
CA THR A 981 -28.21 -2.13 36.04
C THR A 981 -27.98 -3.02 37.26
N PRO A 982 -29.01 -3.37 38.04
CA PRO A 982 -28.93 -4.49 38.97
C PRO A 982 -28.46 -5.76 38.26
N ILE A 983 -27.54 -6.45 38.91
CA ILE A 983 -27.01 -7.77 38.61
C ILE A 983 -27.56 -8.68 39.71
N ASP A 984 -28.06 -9.85 39.32
CA ASP A 984 -28.54 -10.82 40.29
C ASP A 984 -27.37 -11.71 40.73
N CYS A 985 -27.10 -11.73 42.03
CA CYS A 985 -26.08 -12.59 42.62
C CYS A 985 -26.69 -13.49 43.72
N SER A 986 -28.00 -13.78 43.66
CA SER A 986 -28.72 -14.59 44.66
C SER A 986 -28.19 -16.02 44.82
N ASN A 987 -27.84 -16.66 43.69
CA ASN A 987 -27.36 -18.05 43.65
C ASN A 987 -25.87 -18.10 43.24
N ILE A 988 -25.06 -17.14 43.68
CA ILE A 988 -23.60 -17.20 43.55
C ILE A 988 -22.88 -16.64 44.79
N SER A 989 -21.73 -17.23 45.10
CA SER A 989 -20.81 -16.82 46.15
C SER A 989 -19.38 -16.64 45.60
N GLN A 990 -18.43 -16.32 46.47
CA GLN A 990 -17.05 -15.96 46.13
C GLN A 990 -16.93 -14.77 45.15
N VAL A 991 -17.95 -13.91 45.05
CA VAL A 991 -18.15 -13.04 43.89
C VAL A 991 -17.00 -12.06 43.69
N ALA A 992 -16.50 -11.97 42.47
CA ALA A 992 -15.44 -11.07 42.04
C ALA A 992 -15.83 -10.30 40.77
N VAL A 993 -15.20 -9.15 40.56
CA VAL A 993 -15.34 -8.36 39.32
C VAL A 993 -13.98 -8.22 38.66
N LYS A 994 -13.90 -8.53 37.37
CA LYS A 994 -12.76 -8.17 36.52
C LYS A 994 -13.19 -7.07 35.53
N PHE A 995 -12.29 -6.17 35.13
CA PHE A 995 -12.53 -5.25 34.02
C PHE A 995 -11.23 -4.63 33.49
N GLN A 996 -11.18 -4.31 32.20
CA GLN A 996 -10.08 -3.54 31.63
C GLN A 996 -10.23 -2.06 32.00
N ARG A 997 -9.17 -1.48 32.55
CA ARG A 997 -9.06 -0.05 32.87
C ARG A 997 -8.00 0.63 32.02
N TRP A 998 -8.35 1.81 31.55
CA TRP A 998 -7.40 2.85 31.17
C TRP A 998 -7.81 4.13 31.90
N LEU A 999 -6.97 4.66 32.80
CA LEU A 999 -7.32 5.77 33.69
C LEU A 999 -6.23 6.84 33.79
N GLY A 1000 -6.63 8.08 33.57
CA GLY A 1000 -5.90 9.30 33.92
C GLY A 1000 -6.59 10.06 35.04
N VAL A 1001 -5.93 10.28 36.18
CA VAL A 1001 -6.43 11.09 37.31
C VAL A 1001 -5.30 11.54 38.24
N GLU A 1002 -5.38 12.78 38.76
CA GLU A 1002 -4.43 13.23 39.78
C GLU A 1002 -4.56 12.39 41.08
N GLN A 1003 -3.50 12.31 41.89
CA GLN A 1003 -3.51 11.71 43.23
C GLN A 1003 -4.72 12.14 44.09
N ALA A 1004 -5.31 11.21 44.86
CA ALA A 1004 -6.55 11.39 45.66
C ALA A 1004 -6.45 12.33 46.89
N THR A 1005 -5.48 13.23 46.88
CA THR A 1005 -5.46 14.45 47.71
C THR A 1005 -6.22 15.60 47.03
N TYR A 1006 -6.43 15.51 45.71
CA TYR A 1006 -6.95 16.56 44.84
C TYR A 1006 -8.16 16.06 44.05
N ASP A 1007 -7.96 15.04 43.21
CA ASP A 1007 -8.97 14.46 42.35
C ASP A 1007 -9.28 13.02 42.73
N HIS A 1008 -10.55 12.62 42.68
CA HIS A 1008 -10.96 11.28 43.10
C HIS A 1008 -11.58 10.46 41.96
N ALA A 1009 -11.02 9.29 41.71
CA ALA A 1009 -11.58 8.22 40.91
C ALA A 1009 -11.85 7.02 41.84
N ARG A 1010 -13.06 6.42 41.78
CA ARG A 1010 -13.42 5.27 42.64
C ARG A 1010 -14.19 4.20 41.90
N PHE A 1011 -13.99 2.96 42.31
CA PHE A 1011 -14.88 1.83 42.03
C PHE A 1011 -15.65 1.49 43.32
N GLN A 1012 -16.98 1.34 43.21
CA GLN A 1012 -17.89 1.14 44.33
C GLN A 1012 -18.95 0.07 44.02
N VAL A 1013 -19.42 -0.60 45.06
CA VAL A 1013 -20.45 -1.66 44.99
C VAL A 1013 -21.58 -1.40 45.98
N SER A 1014 -22.79 -1.84 45.64
CA SER A 1014 -23.98 -1.82 46.50
C SER A 1014 -24.85 -3.05 46.27
N ASN A 1015 -25.40 -3.64 47.34
CA ASN A 1015 -26.41 -4.72 47.28
C ASN A 1015 -27.86 -4.22 47.39
N ASN A 1016 -28.08 -2.91 47.32
CA ASN A 1016 -29.40 -2.30 47.53
C ASN A 1016 -29.59 -0.96 46.77
N GLY A 1017 -28.65 -0.61 45.89
CA GLY A 1017 -28.62 0.65 45.13
C GLY A 1017 -28.47 1.94 45.93
N THR A 1018 -28.55 1.93 47.26
CA THR A 1018 -28.60 3.16 48.10
C THR A 1018 -27.39 3.33 49.02
N VAL A 1019 -26.84 2.24 49.58
CA VAL A 1019 -25.63 2.24 50.42
C VAL A 1019 -24.46 1.74 49.59
N TRP A 1020 -23.42 2.56 49.45
CA TRP A 1020 -22.31 2.32 48.52
C TRP A 1020 -20.98 2.17 49.27
N THR A 1021 -20.31 1.05 49.05
CA THR A 1021 -18.99 0.76 49.62
C THR A 1021 -17.93 1.00 48.54
N THR A 1022 -16.91 1.79 48.85
CA THR A 1022 -15.75 1.94 47.96
C THR A 1022 -14.88 0.68 48.05
N VAL A 1023 -14.68 0.02 46.91
CA VAL A 1023 -13.81 -1.15 46.75
C VAL A 1023 -12.39 -0.71 46.36
N TRP A 1024 -12.29 0.31 45.50
CA TRP A 1024 -11.02 0.92 45.11
C TRP A 1024 -11.13 2.45 44.97
N GLU A 1025 -10.05 3.15 45.28
CA GLU A 1025 -9.88 4.59 45.07
C GLU A 1025 -8.43 4.85 44.64
N ASN A 1026 -8.21 5.87 43.80
CA ASN A 1026 -6.87 6.26 43.36
C ASN A 1026 -5.96 6.62 44.55
N PRO A 1027 -4.63 6.39 44.46
CA PRO A 1027 -3.74 6.49 45.62
C PRO A 1027 -3.48 7.91 46.11
N THR A 1028 -3.08 8.03 47.39
CA THR A 1028 -2.73 9.30 48.05
C THR A 1028 -1.23 9.40 48.32
N GLY A 1029 -0.57 10.42 47.74
CA GLY A 1029 0.85 10.70 47.97
C GLY A 1029 1.50 11.40 46.78
N THR A 1030 2.57 12.16 47.03
CA THR A 1030 3.27 12.96 46.00
C THR A 1030 3.80 12.08 44.86
N GLY A 1031 3.31 12.34 43.64
CA GLY A 1031 3.71 11.59 42.45
C GLY A 1031 2.96 10.27 42.25
N LEU A 1032 1.82 10.09 42.92
CA LEU A 1032 0.93 8.94 42.76
C LEU A 1032 -0.36 9.32 42.00
N SER A 1033 -0.24 10.19 40.99
CA SER A 1033 -1.27 10.31 39.95
C SER A 1033 -1.28 9.02 39.12
N VAL A 1034 -2.46 8.64 38.61
CA VAL A 1034 -2.61 7.55 37.66
C VAL A 1034 -2.65 8.17 36.27
N ASP A 1035 -1.83 7.68 35.36
CA ASP A 1035 -1.73 8.18 33.98
C ASP A 1035 -1.33 6.98 33.11
N GLU A 1036 -2.33 6.20 32.69
CA GLU A 1036 -2.13 4.92 32.00
C GLU A 1036 -1.91 5.13 30.50
N SER A 1037 -1.00 4.36 29.91
CA SER A 1037 -0.67 4.39 28.47
C SER A 1037 -0.89 3.03 27.80
N ALA A 1038 -1.62 2.14 28.46
CA ALA A 1038 -1.97 0.79 28.03
C ALA A 1038 -3.17 0.32 28.86
N TRP A 1039 -4.00 -0.56 28.30
CA TRP A 1039 -5.09 -1.21 29.03
C TRP A 1039 -4.56 -2.11 30.14
N SER A 1040 -5.24 -2.12 31.29
CA SER A 1040 -4.83 -2.88 32.46
C SER A 1040 -6.00 -3.62 33.12
N LEU A 1041 -5.92 -4.96 33.15
CA LEU A 1041 -6.94 -5.80 33.76
C LEU A 1041 -6.95 -5.61 35.28
N GLN A 1042 -8.06 -5.10 35.78
CA GLN A 1042 -8.35 -4.99 37.21
C GLN A 1042 -9.10 -6.23 37.67
N SER A 1043 -8.88 -6.66 38.92
CA SER A 1043 -9.65 -7.73 39.56
C SER A 1043 -9.90 -7.39 41.03
N TYR A 1044 -11.14 -7.52 41.48
CA TYR A 1044 -11.58 -7.22 42.84
C TYR A 1044 -12.52 -8.32 43.35
N ASN A 1045 -12.16 -9.00 44.44
CA ASN A 1045 -13.14 -9.77 45.21
C ASN A 1045 -14.12 -8.79 45.88
N ILE A 1046 -15.42 -9.02 45.69
CA ILE A 1046 -16.51 -8.21 46.23
C ILE A 1046 -17.53 -9.03 47.02
N GLY A 1047 -17.28 -10.34 47.23
CA GLY A 1047 -18.26 -11.29 47.78
C GLY A 1047 -18.86 -10.89 49.11
N ALA A 1048 -18.06 -10.29 50.00
CA ALA A 1048 -18.53 -9.70 51.27
C ALA A 1048 -19.58 -8.55 51.12
N LEU A 1049 -19.91 -8.14 49.88
CA LEU A 1049 -20.96 -7.21 49.50
C LEU A 1049 -21.94 -7.79 48.46
N ALA A 1050 -21.70 -8.97 47.90
CA ALA A 1050 -22.32 -9.46 46.67
C ALA A 1050 -22.77 -10.93 46.72
N ASP A 1051 -22.16 -11.78 47.55
CA ASP A 1051 -22.55 -13.19 47.72
C ASP A 1051 -24.02 -13.28 48.17
N HIS A 1052 -24.80 -14.10 47.48
CA HIS A 1052 -26.25 -14.28 47.67
C HIS A 1052 -27.11 -12.99 47.59
N GLN A 1053 -26.67 -11.95 46.88
CA GLN A 1053 -27.39 -10.66 46.83
C GLN A 1053 -28.22 -10.49 45.53
N PRO A 1054 -29.57 -10.45 45.58
CA PRO A 1054 -30.44 -10.34 44.38
C PRO A 1054 -30.48 -8.94 43.73
N SER A 1055 -29.49 -8.07 44.00
CA SER A 1055 -29.47 -6.69 43.52
C SER A 1055 -28.11 -6.02 43.71
N VAL A 1056 -27.06 -6.65 43.18
CA VAL A 1056 -25.72 -6.03 43.14
C VAL A 1056 -25.70 -4.95 42.06
N GLN A 1057 -25.13 -3.80 42.37
CA GLN A 1057 -24.84 -2.76 41.38
C GLN A 1057 -23.40 -2.30 41.49
N LEU A 1058 -22.74 -2.17 40.34
CA LEU A 1058 -21.40 -1.62 40.19
C LEU A 1058 -21.47 -0.13 39.88
N ARG A 1059 -20.46 0.62 40.34
CA ARG A 1059 -20.35 2.06 40.09
C ARG A 1059 -18.90 2.48 39.93
N TRP A 1060 -18.67 3.31 38.92
CA TRP A 1060 -17.43 4.07 38.75
C TRP A 1060 -17.74 5.54 38.96
N THR A 1061 -16.92 6.20 39.78
CA THR A 1061 -17.11 7.62 40.14
C THR A 1061 -15.95 8.46 39.65
N MET A 1062 -16.27 9.65 39.14
CA MET A 1062 -15.31 10.71 38.92
C MET A 1062 -15.69 11.92 39.79
N GLY A 1063 -14.75 12.42 40.58
CA GLY A 1063 -14.91 13.57 41.46
C GLY A 1063 -15.05 13.24 42.96
N THR A 1064 -14.94 14.22 43.85
CA THR A 1064 -14.66 15.65 43.60
C THR A 1064 -13.32 15.91 42.93
N THR A 1065 -13.18 17.05 42.24
CA THR A 1065 -11.92 17.48 41.64
C THR A 1065 -11.46 18.86 42.15
N ASP A 1066 -10.13 19.07 42.13
CA ASP A 1066 -9.39 20.26 42.53
C ASP A 1066 -9.62 21.45 41.56
N GLY A 1067 -9.08 22.63 41.87
CA GLY A 1067 -9.12 23.80 40.98
C GLY A 1067 -8.12 23.79 39.81
N SER A 1068 -7.36 22.72 39.61
CA SER A 1068 -6.28 22.63 38.62
C SER A 1068 -6.18 21.24 37.97
N VAL A 1069 -4.96 20.79 37.65
CA VAL A 1069 -4.49 19.56 37.00
C VAL A 1069 -5.60 18.57 36.61
N VAL A 1070 -5.84 18.39 35.30
CA VAL A 1070 -6.81 17.42 34.76
C VAL A 1070 -6.11 16.41 33.85
N PHE A 1071 -6.74 15.24 33.69
CA PHE A 1071 -6.32 14.13 32.83
C PHE A 1071 -7.55 13.57 32.08
N HIS A 1072 -7.34 12.63 31.15
CA HIS A 1072 -8.38 12.01 30.32
C HIS A 1072 -9.49 11.25 31.09
N GLY A 1073 -9.31 10.94 32.37
CA GLY A 1073 -10.35 10.29 33.18
C GLY A 1073 -10.41 8.78 32.97
N TRP A 1074 -11.56 8.18 33.26
CA TRP A 1074 -11.79 6.74 33.09
C TRP A 1074 -12.11 6.38 31.64
N ASN A 1075 -11.58 5.26 31.17
CA ASN A 1075 -12.19 4.40 30.15
C ASN A 1075 -12.27 2.98 30.72
N ILE A 1076 -13.40 2.31 30.47
CA ILE A 1076 -13.77 1.00 31.05
C ILE A 1076 -14.25 0.10 29.93
N ASP A 1077 -13.73 -1.13 29.92
CA ASP A 1077 -14.05 -2.18 28.96
C ASP A 1077 -14.01 -3.57 29.61
N ASP A 1078 -14.47 -4.62 28.90
CA ASP A 1078 -14.45 -6.04 29.29
C ASP A 1078 -14.88 -6.30 30.74
N VAL A 1079 -16.04 -5.78 31.17
CA VAL A 1079 -16.47 -5.93 32.57
C VAL A 1079 -17.08 -7.32 32.78
N GLU A 1080 -16.49 -8.08 33.70
CA GLU A 1080 -16.88 -9.45 34.02
C GLU A 1080 -17.26 -9.60 35.49
N ILE A 1081 -18.27 -10.42 35.76
CA ILE A 1081 -18.64 -10.90 37.09
C ILE A 1081 -18.31 -12.38 37.17
N TRP A 1082 -17.49 -12.75 38.15
CA TRP A 1082 -17.10 -14.12 38.44
C TRP A 1082 -17.68 -14.55 39.79
N GLY A 1083 -18.03 -15.82 39.95
CA GLY A 1083 -18.59 -16.38 41.19
C GLY A 1083 -18.79 -17.89 41.12
N ALA A 1084 -18.71 -18.57 42.26
CA ALA A 1084 -19.06 -19.99 42.37
C ALA A 1084 -20.59 -20.12 42.46
N PRO A 1085 -21.25 -21.03 41.72
CA PRO A 1085 -22.69 -21.25 41.84
C PRO A 1085 -23.11 -21.77 43.21
N ASP A 1086 -24.07 -21.08 43.83
CA ASP A 1086 -24.87 -21.55 44.94
C ASP A 1086 -25.67 -22.81 44.56
N GLU A 1087 -25.54 -23.89 45.33
CA GLU A 1087 -26.47 -25.02 45.34
C GLU A 1087 -27.92 -24.55 45.40
N VAL A 1088 -28.80 -25.19 44.62
CA VAL A 1088 -30.24 -24.93 44.71
C VAL A 1088 -30.82 -25.76 45.85
N ASP A 1089 -31.47 -25.08 46.80
CA ASP A 1089 -32.22 -25.66 47.93
C ASP A 1089 -33.63 -25.03 47.87
N CYS A 1090 -34.54 -25.69 47.16
CA CYS A 1090 -35.84 -25.17 46.78
C CYS A 1090 -36.86 -25.21 47.93
N ASP A 1091 -36.78 -26.21 48.81
CA ASP A 1091 -37.67 -26.37 49.97
C ASP A 1091 -37.14 -25.66 51.24
N ASN A 1092 -35.85 -25.29 51.24
CA ASN A 1092 -35.09 -24.63 52.32
C ASN A 1092 -34.84 -25.54 53.54
N ASN A 1093 -34.68 -26.86 53.35
CA ASN A 1093 -34.35 -27.80 54.41
C ASN A 1093 -32.85 -27.82 54.80
N GLY A 1094 -31.97 -27.35 53.91
CA GLY A 1094 -30.51 -27.34 54.11
C GLY A 1094 -29.77 -28.55 53.53
N LEU A 1095 -30.41 -29.27 52.61
CA LEU A 1095 -29.80 -30.14 51.61
C LEU A 1095 -29.99 -29.49 50.23
N ALA A 1096 -29.21 -29.90 49.23
CA ALA A 1096 -29.36 -29.41 47.86
C ALA A 1096 -30.31 -30.32 47.07
N ASP A 1097 -31.18 -29.72 46.26
CA ASP A 1097 -32.12 -30.35 45.33
C ASP A 1097 -31.50 -31.58 44.62
N LEU A 1098 -30.30 -31.36 44.08
CA LEU A 1098 -29.56 -32.33 43.29
C LEU A 1098 -29.01 -33.49 44.12
N ALA A 1099 -28.67 -33.26 45.39
CA ALA A 1099 -28.27 -34.28 46.33
C ALA A 1099 -29.47 -35.12 46.82
N GLU A 1100 -30.67 -34.56 46.89
CA GLU A 1100 -31.90 -35.27 47.26
C GLU A 1100 -32.45 -36.13 46.12
N ILE A 1101 -32.36 -35.63 44.88
CA ILE A 1101 -32.58 -36.43 43.65
C ILE A 1101 -31.56 -37.57 43.57
N ALA A 1102 -30.26 -37.30 43.80
CA ALA A 1102 -29.21 -38.32 43.77
C ALA A 1102 -29.33 -39.36 44.91
N ALA A 1103 -29.86 -38.97 46.07
CA ALA A 1103 -30.21 -39.90 47.15
C ALA A 1103 -31.43 -40.79 46.81
N GLY A 1104 -32.27 -40.35 45.87
CA GLY A 1104 -33.53 -41.00 45.52
C GLY A 1104 -34.61 -40.81 46.59
N ASP A 1105 -34.53 -39.72 47.36
CA ASP A 1105 -35.57 -39.34 48.33
C ASP A 1105 -36.66 -38.46 47.67
N HIS A 1106 -36.35 -37.77 46.55
CA HIS A 1106 -37.29 -36.98 45.73
C HIS A 1106 -37.13 -37.36 44.23
N ASP A 1107 -38.21 -37.26 43.44
CA ASP A 1107 -38.22 -37.54 42.00
C ASP A 1107 -37.96 -36.26 41.17
N ASP A 1108 -37.19 -36.37 40.07
CA ASP A 1108 -37.12 -35.42 38.93
C ASP A 1108 -37.46 -36.20 37.66
N CYS A 1109 -38.64 -35.94 37.09
CA CYS A 1109 -39.17 -36.66 35.95
C CYS A 1109 -38.91 -35.99 34.59
N GLN A 1110 -38.35 -34.77 34.58
CA GLN A 1110 -38.17 -33.92 33.39
C GLN A 1110 -36.70 -33.51 33.18
N PRO A 1111 -35.75 -34.43 33.45
CA PRO A 1111 -34.38 -34.22 33.93
C PRO A 1111 -33.85 -32.79 33.82
N ASN A 1112 -34.31 -31.93 34.73
CA ASN A 1112 -33.94 -30.52 34.80
C ASN A 1112 -33.14 -30.18 36.07
N ALA A 1113 -32.90 -31.17 36.93
CA ALA A 1113 -32.22 -31.08 38.22
C ALA A 1113 -32.97 -30.25 39.28
N VAL A 1114 -34.30 -30.21 39.21
CA VAL A 1114 -35.21 -29.62 40.20
C VAL A 1114 -36.25 -30.68 40.61
N PRO A 1115 -36.55 -30.89 41.91
CA PRO A 1115 -37.56 -31.84 42.33
C PRO A 1115 -38.95 -31.52 41.78
N ASP A 1116 -39.70 -32.55 41.40
CA ASP A 1116 -41.06 -32.48 40.83
C ASP A 1116 -42.00 -31.56 41.64
N GLU A 1117 -41.94 -31.65 42.97
CA GLU A 1117 -42.78 -30.82 43.86
C GLU A 1117 -42.36 -29.34 43.89
N CYS A 1118 -41.07 -29.04 43.67
CA CYS A 1118 -40.57 -27.67 43.57
C CYS A 1118 -40.91 -27.04 42.22
N ASP A 1119 -40.95 -27.82 41.13
CA ASP A 1119 -41.50 -27.36 39.86
C ASP A 1119 -42.99 -27.04 39.96
N ILE A 1120 -43.79 -27.86 40.65
CA ILE A 1120 -45.20 -27.57 40.94
C ILE A 1120 -45.34 -26.27 41.75
N VAL A 1121 -44.46 -26.02 42.74
CA VAL A 1121 -44.42 -24.77 43.51
C VAL A 1121 -43.98 -23.57 42.65
N ALA A 1122 -43.06 -23.76 41.69
CA ALA A 1122 -42.65 -22.74 40.71
C ALA A 1122 -43.76 -22.43 39.68
N GLY A 1123 -44.70 -23.35 39.47
CA GLY A 1123 -45.91 -23.15 38.68
C GLY A 1123 -46.13 -24.16 37.55
N ALA A 1124 -45.43 -25.30 37.55
CA ALA A 1124 -45.74 -26.42 36.66
C ALA A 1124 -47.18 -26.91 36.91
N PRO A 1125 -47.95 -27.28 35.86
CA PRO A 1125 -49.28 -27.84 36.06
C PRO A 1125 -49.19 -29.26 36.62
N ASP A 1126 -49.81 -29.49 37.78
CA ASP A 1126 -50.42 -30.77 38.14
C ASP A 1126 -51.93 -30.55 38.05
N ASN A 1127 -52.58 -31.12 37.04
CA ASN A 1127 -54.04 -31.02 36.86
C ASN A 1127 -54.80 -32.21 37.48
N ASN A 1128 -54.12 -33.17 38.11
CA ASN A 1128 -54.73 -34.37 38.67
C ASN A 1128 -54.55 -34.57 40.19
N ASP A 1129 -53.82 -33.64 40.85
CA ASP A 1129 -53.47 -33.59 42.27
C ASP A 1129 -52.68 -34.85 42.75
N ASN A 1130 -51.75 -35.39 41.94
CA ASN A 1130 -50.92 -36.55 42.31
C ASN A 1130 -49.51 -36.21 42.83
N GLY A 1131 -49.01 -35.00 42.61
CA GLY A 1131 -47.67 -34.56 43.03
C GLY A 1131 -46.56 -34.71 41.99
N VAL A 1132 -46.90 -35.02 40.72
CA VAL A 1132 -45.97 -35.09 39.58
C VAL A 1132 -46.42 -34.10 38.51
N PRO A 1133 -45.51 -33.32 37.88
CA PRO A 1133 -45.86 -32.42 36.76
C PRO A 1133 -46.54 -33.15 35.59
N ASP A 1134 -47.63 -32.58 35.06
CA ASP A 1134 -48.34 -33.01 33.84
C ASP A 1134 -47.38 -33.21 32.64
N ALA A 1135 -46.25 -32.48 32.62
CA ALA A 1135 -45.24 -32.54 31.57
C ALA A 1135 -44.54 -33.91 31.48
N CYS A 1136 -44.48 -34.64 32.59
CA CYS A 1136 -43.90 -35.97 32.69
C CYS A 1136 -44.90 -37.10 32.43
N GLU A 1137 -46.21 -36.82 32.51
CA GLU A 1137 -47.26 -37.79 32.22
C GLU A 1137 -47.39 -38.01 30.70
N SER A 1138 -46.54 -38.89 30.15
CA SER A 1138 -46.53 -39.21 28.73
C SER A 1138 -47.86 -39.85 28.27
N PHE A 1139 -48.76 -39.00 27.75
CA PHE A 1139 -50.08 -39.27 27.18
C PHE A 1139 -51.20 -39.72 28.16
N CYS A 1140 -52.07 -38.77 28.58
CA CYS A 1140 -53.53 -38.83 28.27
C CYS A 1140 -54.35 -37.56 28.62
N THR A 1141 -54.39 -36.53 27.75
CA THR A 1141 -55.28 -35.35 27.96
C THR A 1141 -56.01 -34.83 26.71
N ILE A 1142 -57.03 -35.57 26.22
CA ILE A 1142 -58.30 -34.94 25.79
C ILE A 1142 -59.50 -35.89 26.01
N PRO A 1143 -60.67 -35.39 26.47
CA PRO A 1143 -61.67 -36.25 27.09
C PRO A 1143 -62.72 -36.82 26.12
N VAL A 1144 -62.95 -38.13 26.20
CA VAL A 1144 -64.14 -38.83 25.68
C VAL A 1144 -64.61 -39.85 26.73
N GLU A 1145 -65.92 -40.10 26.78
CA GLU A 1145 -66.60 -40.87 27.84
C GLU A 1145 -66.26 -42.37 27.82
N CYS A 1146 -66.15 -42.99 28.99
CA CYS A 1146 -66.04 -44.46 29.14
C CYS A 1146 -67.43 -45.13 29.11
N ASP A 1147 -67.58 -46.27 28.43
CA ASP A 1147 -68.71 -47.18 28.63
C ASP A 1147 -68.31 -48.63 29.01
N ASP A 1148 -68.28 -48.87 30.33
CA ASP A 1148 -68.50 -50.15 31.04
C ASP A 1148 -67.72 -51.46 30.69
N ASP A 1149 -66.88 -51.57 29.64
CA ASP A 1149 -66.10 -52.81 29.37
C ASP A 1149 -64.59 -52.72 29.04
N ASP A 1150 -63.99 -51.53 29.23
CA ASP A 1150 -62.56 -51.35 29.56
C ASP A 1150 -61.51 -51.87 28.53
N VAL A 1151 -61.81 -51.77 27.22
CA VAL A 1151 -60.83 -52.03 26.15
C VAL A 1151 -60.98 -51.05 24.98
N CYS A 1152 -59.95 -50.21 24.73
CA CYS A 1152 -59.81 -49.44 23.50
C CYS A 1152 -58.73 -50.04 22.59
N THR A 1153 -59.05 -50.32 21.32
CA THR A 1153 -58.09 -50.82 20.32
C THR A 1153 -57.66 -49.72 19.34
N ARG A 1154 -56.37 -49.74 18.99
CA ARG A 1154 -55.68 -48.76 18.14
C ARG A 1154 -56.12 -48.81 16.67
N ASP A 1155 -56.58 -47.69 16.12
CA ASP A 1155 -56.56 -47.40 14.69
C ASP A 1155 -56.50 -45.88 14.40
N GLU A 1156 -55.89 -45.53 13.26
CA GLU A 1156 -55.76 -44.19 12.62
C GLU A 1156 -55.53 -42.91 13.48
N CYS A 1157 -54.26 -42.45 13.52
CA CYS A 1157 -53.96 -41.04 13.22
C CYS A 1157 -52.51 -40.85 12.74
N LEU A 1158 -52.33 -40.48 11.46
CA LEU A 1158 -51.03 -40.21 10.83
C LEU A 1158 -50.86 -38.71 10.58
N SER A 1159 -49.85 -38.07 11.17
CA SER A 1159 -49.07 -36.99 10.53
C SER A 1159 -47.86 -36.53 11.36
N SER A 1160 -46.73 -36.33 10.66
CA SER A 1160 -45.58 -35.48 11.03
C SER A 1160 -44.99 -35.58 12.45
N ALA A 1161 -44.03 -36.49 12.65
CA ALA A 1161 -42.72 -36.22 13.27
C ALA A 1161 -41.86 -37.50 13.36
N CYS A 1162 -40.90 -37.72 12.43
CA CYS A 1162 -39.77 -38.67 12.58
C CYS A 1162 -38.82 -38.64 11.36
N VAL A 1163 -37.96 -37.62 11.24
CA VAL A 1163 -36.66 -37.70 10.53
C VAL A 1163 -35.68 -36.72 11.19
N ASN A 1164 -34.67 -37.23 11.88
CA ASN A 1164 -33.32 -36.65 12.09
C ASN A 1164 -32.57 -37.35 13.24
N SER A 1165 -32.24 -38.64 13.07
CA SER A 1165 -31.23 -39.36 13.87
C SER A 1165 -30.57 -40.44 12.99
N PRO A 1166 -29.23 -40.54 12.92
CA PRO A 1166 -28.54 -41.49 12.04
C PRO A 1166 -28.42 -42.88 12.70
N ALA A 1167 -29.49 -43.67 12.66
CA ALA A 1167 -29.49 -45.07 13.09
C ALA A 1167 -29.74 -46.01 11.89
N LEU A 1168 -28.68 -46.66 11.39
CA LEU A 1168 -28.72 -47.48 10.17
C LEU A 1168 -28.17 -48.91 10.35
N TYR A 1169 -28.31 -49.46 11.55
CA TYR A 1169 -27.92 -50.84 11.90
C TYR A 1169 -28.95 -51.53 12.82
N SER A 1170 -30.19 -51.66 12.34
CA SER A 1170 -31.24 -52.45 12.99
C SER A 1170 -32.08 -53.18 11.95
N ASP A 1171 -32.40 -54.44 12.23
CA ASP A 1171 -33.45 -55.23 11.56
C ASP A 1171 -34.77 -54.43 11.57
N VAL A 1172 -35.16 -53.90 10.41
CA VAL A 1172 -36.33 -53.02 10.28
C VAL A 1172 -37.59 -53.86 10.12
N ASN A 1173 -37.48 -54.96 9.38
CA ASN A 1173 -38.60 -55.83 9.04
C ASN A 1173 -38.97 -56.84 10.16
N HIS A 1174 -38.08 -57.01 11.14
CA HIS A 1174 -38.17 -57.88 12.32
C HIS A 1174 -38.16 -59.39 12.00
N ASP A 1175 -37.40 -59.84 11.00
CA ASP A 1175 -37.23 -61.28 10.69
C ASP A 1175 -36.00 -61.96 11.32
N GLY A 1176 -35.08 -61.17 11.90
CA GLY A 1176 -33.87 -61.63 12.58
C GLY A 1176 -32.59 -61.59 11.74
N ALA A 1177 -32.63 -61.02 10.53
CA ALA A 1177 -31.45 -60.68 9.73
C ALA A 1177 -31.26 -59.16 9.64
N VAL A 1178 -30.12 -58.73 9.06
CA VAL A 1178 -29.92 -57.36 8.57
C VAL A 1178 -29.36 -57.50 7.16
N ASP A 1179 -30.20 -57.34 6.14
CA ASP A 1179 -29.79 -57.52 4.74
C ASP A 1179 -30.49 -56.56 3.75
N ILE A 1180 -30.38 -56.87 2.45
CA ILE A 1180 -30.93 -56.05 1.36
C ILE A 1180 -32.47 -55.90 1.43
N PHE A 1181 -33.18 -56.80 2.12
CA PHE A 1181 -34.63 -56.75 2.28
C PHE A 1181 -35.09 -55.72 3.32
N ASP A 1182 -34.27 -55.35 4.31
CA ASP A 1182 -34.55 -54.22 5.20
C ASP A 1182 -34.54 -52.90 4.44
N ILE A 1183 -33.55 -52.71 3.56
CA ILE A 1183 -33.43 -51.54 2.69
C ILE A 1183 -34.63 -51.46 1.73
N LEU A 1184 -35.10 -52.60 1.21
CA LEU A 1184 -36.33 -52.65 0.42
C LEU A 1184 -37.59 -52.31 1.25
N CYS A 1185 -37.66 -52.71 2.53
CA CYS A 1185 -38.76 -52.36 3.42
C CYS A 1185 -38.84 -50.85 3.70
N VAL A 1186 -37.69 -50.18 3.86
CA VAL A 1186 -37.61 -48.72 3.98
C VAL A 1186 -38.00 -48.01 2.67
N LEU A 1187 -37.65 -48.57 1.51
CA LEU A 1187 -37.95 -47.97 0.20
C LEU A 1187 -39.42 -48.11 -0.24
N ASP A 1188 -40.09 -49.23 0.11
CA ASP A 1188 -41.51 -49.44 -0.22
C ASP A 1188 -42.42 -48.38 0.44
N GLY A 1189 -42.01 -47.84 1.60
CA GLY A 1189 -42.68 -46.74 2.30
C GLY A 1189 -42.70 -45.40 1.55
N PHE A 1190 -41.86 -45.21 0.52
CA PHE A 1190 -41.81 -43.99 -0.29
C PHE A 1190 -42.46 -44.12 -1.68
N ALA A 1191 -42.86 -45.32 -2.11
CA ALA A 1191 -43.20 -45.62 -3.51
C ALA A 1191 -44.70 -45.89 -3.73
N GLY A 1192 -45.53 -44.84 -3.66
CA GLY A 1192 -46.95 -44.92 -4.04
C GLY A 1192 -47.15 -45.31 -5.52
N GLU A 1193 -47.58 -46.56 -5.75
CA GLU A 1193 -47.98 -47.16 -7.05
C GLU A 1193 -46.91 -47.28 -8.16
N PHE A 1194 -45.93 -48.20 -8.03
CA PHE A 1194 -45.34 -48.87 -9.20
C PHE A 1194 -45.11 -50.38 -8.99
N SER A 1195 -45.97 -51.21 -9.60
CA SER A 1195 -45.84 -52.68 -9.58
C SER A 1195 -44.99 -53.18 -10.74
N ILE A 1196 -43.87 -53.86 -10.46
CA ILE A 1196 -43.06 -54.56 -11.48
C ILE A 1196 -42.68 -55.98 -11.02
N CYS A 1197 -43.61 -56.92 -11.18
CA CYS A 1197 -43.30 -58.36 -11.20
C CYS A 1197 -42.56 -58.74 -12.49
N ALA A 1198 -41.31 -58.30 -12.67
CA ALA A 1198 -40.45 -58.72 -13.79
C ALA A 1198 -38.96 -58.41 -13.56
N LEU A 1199 -38.21 -59.31 -12.89
CA LEU A 1199 -36.77 -59.55 -13.12
C LEU A 1199 -36.32 -60.87 -12.45
N ALA A 1200 -36.88 -61.98 -12.92
CA ALA A 1200 -36.25 -63.30 -12.76
C ALA A 1200 -35.29 -63.53 -13.95
N ASP A 1201 -34.28 -64.37 -13.74
CA ASP A 1201 -33.22 -64.73 -14.70
C ASP A 1201 -32.27 -63.58 -15.13
N LEU A 1202 -31.36 -63.19 -14.22
CA LEU A 1202 -30.03 -62.72 -14.61
C LEU A 1202 -28.94 -63.37 -13.74
N ASP A 1203 -28.49 -64.54 -14.17
CA ASP A 1203 -27.30 -65.24 -13.64
C ASP A 1203 -26.15 -65.07 -14.65
N LEU A 1204 -24.98 -64.63 -14.19
CA LEU A 1204 -23.68 -65.21 -14.53
C LEU A 1204 -22.54 -64.61 -13.70
N ALA A 1205 -21.81 -65.47 -12.99
CA ALA A 1205 -20.61 -65.15 -12.20
C ALA A 1205 -19.30 -65.35 -13.04
N PRO A 1206 -18.08 -65.35 -12.44
CA PRO A 1206 -17.53 -64.56 -11.33
C PRO A 1206 -16.24 -63.80 -11.72
N CYS A 1207 -15.80 -62.84 -10.90
CA CYS A 1207 -14.42 -62.33 -10.89
C CYS A 1207 -13.69 -62.73 -9.58
N PRO A 1208 -12.34 -62.70 -9.53
CA PRO A 1208 -11.56 -63.37 -8.48
C PRO A 1208 -11.50 -62.56 -7.17
N ALA A 1209 -11.35 -63.29 -6.05
CA ALA A 1209 -11.23 -62.70 -4.72
C ALA A 1209 -9.95 -61.86 -4.54
N GLY A 1210 -10.07 -60.75 -3.82
CA GLY A 1210 -8.99 -59.83 -3.48
C GLY A 1210 -9.32 -59.00 -2.24
N ASP A 1211 -10.43 -58.26 -2.30
CA ASP A 1211 -10.79 -57.24 -1.29
C ASP A 1211 -12.08 -57.57 -0.52
N GLU A 1212 -12.16 -57.10 0.74
CA GLU A 1212 -13.30 -57.28 1.65
C GLU A 1212 -14.03 -55.94 1.95
N ALA A 1213 -14.40 -55.21 0.91
CA ALA A 1213 -15.41 -54.15 0.96
C ALA A 1213 -16.00 -53.92 -0.44
N VAL A 1214 -17.27 -53.53 -0.51
CA VAL A 1214 -17.94 -52.98 -1.71
C VAL A 1214 -18.68 -51.75 -1.24
N ASP A 1215 -18.51 -50.61 -1.92
CA ASP A 1215 -19.06 -49.33 -1.46
C ASP A 1215 -20.14 -48.75 -2.39
N ILE A 1216 -20.59 -47.53 -2.08
CA ILE A 1216 -21.64 -46.86 -2.85
C ILE A 1216 -21.14 -46.32 -4.22
N PHE A 1217 -19.83 -46.14 -4.40
CA PHE A 1217 -19.22 -45.73 -5.66
C PHE A 1217 -19.11 -46.91 -6.65
N ASP A 1218 -18.87 -48.13 -6.18
CA ASP A 1218 -19.00 -49.35 -7.01
C ASP A 1218 -20.41 -49.47 -7.64
N ILE A 1219 -21.44 -49.09 -6.89
CA ILE A 1219 -22.84 -49.12 -7.34
C ILE A 1219 -23.13 -47.95 -8.31
N LEU A 1220 -22.64 -46.74 -8.00
CA LEU A 1220 -22.79 -45.58 -8.89
C LEU A 1220 -22.06 -45.75 -10.23
N GLY A 1221 -20.92 -46.44 -10.24
CA GLY A 1221 -20.17 -46.79 -11.46
C GLY A 1221 -20.94 -47.65 -12.46
N CYS A 1222 -21.99 -48.37 -12.02
CA CYS A 1222 -22.88 -49.12 -12.90
C CYS A 1222 -24.02 -48.28 -13.53
N LEU A 1223 -24.32 -47.09 -13.01
CA LEU A 1223 -25.50 -46.29 -13.41
C LEU A 1223 -25.23 -45.24 -14.51
N ASP A 1224 -23.98 -44.78 -14.64
CA ASP A 1224 -23.63 -43.66 -15.55
C ASP A 1224 -23.62 -44.04 -17.06
N ALA A 1225 -24.03 -45.26 -17.39
CA ALA A 1225 -24.08 -45.78 -18.76
C ALA A 1225 -25.35 -45.39 -19.56
N PHE A 1226 -26.29 -44.62 -18.98
CA PHE A 1226 -27.63 -44.39 -19.55
C PHE A 1226 -27.98 -42.93 -19.96
N ALA A 1227 -27.05 -41.98 -19.81
CA ALA A 1227 -27.26 -40.58 -20.23
C ALA A 1227 -27.00 -40.34 -21.73
N GLY A 1228 -27.82 -40.94 -22.62
CA GLY A 1228 -27.55 -40.99 -24.07
C GLY A 1228 -28.74 -40.82 -25.03
N ASP A 1229 -29.11 -39.56 -25.31
CA ASP A 1229 -29.98 -39.12 -26.43
C ASP A 1229 -31.47 -39.61 -26.36
N PRO A 1230 -32.42 -39.16 -27.21
CA PRO A 1230 -33.28 -38.09 -26.72
C PRO A 1230 -34.81 -38.28 -26.94
N GLY A 1231 -35.57 -37.78 -25.97
CA GLY A 1231 -36.82 -37.07 -26.23
C GLY A 1231 -38.14 -37.82 -26.00
N CYS A 1232 -38.97 -37.25 -25.13
CA CYS A 1232 -40.43 -37.29 -25.27
C CYS A 1232 -41.03 -36.05 -24.57
N CYS A 1233 -41.66 -35.14 -25.33
CA CYS A 1233 -42.00 -33.79 -24.84
C CYS A 1233 -43.48 -33.64 -24.43
N GLY A 1234 -43.74 -33.41 -23.14
CA GLY A 1234 -44.93 -32.74 -22.60
C GLY A 1234 -46.31 -33.38 -22.84
N PRO A 1235 -47.41 -32.70 -22.48
CA PRO A 1235 -47.46 -31.37 -21.83
C PRO A 1235 -47.17 -31.39 -20.33
#